data_AF-A0A1X7K596-F1
#
_entry.id   AF-A0A1X7K596-F1
#
_cell.length_a   1.000
_cell.length_b   1.000
_cell.length_c   1.000
_cell.angle_alpha   90.00
_cell.angle_beta   90.00
_cell.angle_gamma   90.00
#
_symmetry.space_group_name_H-M   'P 1'
#
loop_
_entity.id
_entity.type
_entity.pdbx_description
1 polymer ?
#
loop_
_entity_poly.entity_id
_entity_poly.type
_entity_poly.pdbx_seq_one_letter_code
_entity_poly.pdbx_strand_id
1 'polypeptide(L)'
;MNRTELNAKWDAYCQNFVGHEPEGFSLEKVVFDAQKKDFPSETLKKISIEDWMESLSFRGESAMSLLGPMECKREEIQEYLSFLKQGKIKMAFDYEVGKSDPLHVVRESSSFAGREIWFIGDIHGDLLAFQSAIAFINSNSKSKPIYVLLGDIFDRNDFSLNVVLAVLRLLKNSPDSVFMIAGNHDDGLSWDENGRKFSSVITPQQYTDYLNAIDDDLISSLMAEFIKVLKILPLGLVLPNGLLATHGGVPSRPDRSVKNIWEGLKPQEIKKLIADKRLEFQRNRFMGEVSSGSKLAPEFSWVEIINFSHAVESAYGAQISALLRGHDHCDLCRHEWAKSSFKGNENCRDFERVQNVLTMTTMTLMDDGEKRISGFLKREVSCPSVAHYIDGTPLPKVYTLEFSAEEVKNFSNKVHQYLGKESLAYVESHLERLQEDLEECEEDKKDNEERLNTKKPLCDEQKKAVEKANSQMATLEKELNNIIIGTERAKADIESLEAEQKATVNNRKALLEKINDSEKILKEKQKNIDECNRAIAKYNEELKNADKKDESFFEKLKKAKEKVIDFLGLSDPNKNYTPDELKNKFNKVERDTFQLQSTLEEDNEKAEKLSNQLKTIELKLNEKKNLLAILKKQKSDKEPELEKAKDSVRKETQKYNEQQNEINQYERKVKLAKDDIESIQRDIKLCNTQKEQYTRWISTQN
;
A
#
# COMPACT_ATOMS: atom_id res chain seq x y z
N MET A 1 3.38 33.43 -30.56
CA MET A 1 4.59 34.21 -30.24
C MET A 1 5.64 33.27 -29.71
N ASN A 2 6.82 33.23 -30.34
CA ASN A 2 7.93 32.46 -29.79
C ASN A 2 8.66 33.29 -28.71
N ARG A 3 9.46 32.61 -27.89
CA ARG A 3 10.14 33.20 -26.72
C ARG A 3 11.07 34.37 -27.09
N THR A 4 11.59 34.38 -28.30
CA THR A 4 12.43 35.44 -28.83
C THR A 4 11.62 36.70 -29.16
N GLU A 5 10.42 36.57 -29.72
CA GLU A 5 9.50 37.70 -29.95
C GLU A 5 8.96 38.30 -28.65
N LEU A 6 8.79 37.49 -27.60
CA LEU A 6 8.35 37.96 -26.29
C LEU A 6 9.44 38.80 -25.59
N ASN A 7 10.69 38.33 -25.65
CA ASN A 7 11.83 39.05 -25.08
C ASN A 7 12.13 40.35 -25.85
N ALA A 8 12.06 40.34 -27.18
CA ALA A 8 12.26 41.55 -27.98
C ALA A 8 11.20 42.63 -27.70
N LYS A 9 9.94 42.24 -27.43
CA LYS A 9 8.89 43.17 -27.02
C LYS A 9 9.04 43.65 -25.57
N TRP A 10 9.58 42.80 -24.69
CA TRP A 10 9.89 43.17 -23.31
C TRP A 10 11.06 44.17 -23.25
N ASP A 11 12.12 43.95 -24.03
CA ASP A 11 13.26 44.87 -24.09
C ASP A 11 12.88 46.22 -24.75
N ALA A 12 12.02 46.21 -25.77
CA ALA A 12 11.45 47.42 -26.36
C ALA A 12 10.50 48.18 -25.40
N TYR A 13 9.87 47.47 -24.45
CA TYR A 13 9.04 48.06 -23.42
C TYR A 13 9.90 48.73 -22.33
N CYS A 14 11.02 48.10 -21.95
CA CYS A 14 11.96 48.62 -20.95
C CYS A 14 12.77 49.84 -21.45
N GLN A 15 13.10 49.91 -22.75
CA GLN A 15 13.86 51.04 -23.31
C GLN A 15 13.08 52.35 -23.41
N ASN A 16 11.75 52.31 -23.36
CA ASN A 16 10.89 53.51 -23.45
C ASN A 16 10.65 54.22 -22.11
N PHE A 17 11.23 53.73 -20.99
CA PHE A 17 10.91 54.22 -19.64
C PHE A 17 12.08 54.78 -18.83
N VAL A 18 13.23 55.09 -19.46
CA VAL A 18 14.34 55.78 -18.78
C VAL A 18 14.71 57.05 -19.53
N GLY A 19 14.12 58.16 -19.11
CA GLY A 19 14.51 59.52 -19.49
C GLY A 19 14.82 60.34 -18.24
N HIS A 20 16.12 60.63 -18.06
CA HIS A 20 16.75 61.58 -17.14
C HIS A 20 16.79 61.27 -15.63
N GLU A 21 17.96 60.86 -15.16
CA GLU A 21 18.43 61.12 -13.80
C GLU A 21 18.84 62.59 -13.64
N PRO A 22 18.48 63.24 -12.51
CA PRO A 22 19.28 64.29 -11.91
C PRO A 22 20.03 63.77 -10.67
N GLU A 23 21.27 64.23 -10.55
CA GLU A 23 22.25 63.87 -9.53
C GLU A 23 21.79 64.19 -8.08
N GLY A 24 22.01 63.21 -7.18
CA GLY A 24 21.94 63.39 -5.72
C GLY A 24 20.91 62.50 -5.04
N PHE A 25 21.40 61.62 -4.14
CA PHE A 25 20.69 60.64 -3.29
C PHE A 25 20.51 59.21 -3.86
N SER A 26 21.04 58.26 -3.08
CA SER A 26 21.17 56.84 -3.37
C SER A 26 19.95 56.01 -2.95
N LEU A 27 19.49 55.15 -3.87
CA LEU A 27 18.84 53.85 -3.68
C LEU A 27 17.86 53.69 -2.49
N GLU A 28 16.66 54.25 -2.66
CA GLU A 28 15.40 53.66 -2.15
C GLU A 28 14.31 53.75 -3.24
N LYS A 29 13.98 52.61 -3.87
CA LYS A 29 12.60 52.20 -4.26
C LYS A 29 12.64 50.91 -5.11
N VAL A 30 12.18 49.79 -4.55
CA VAL A 30 10.81 49.23 -4.71
C VAL A 30 10.59 48.54 -6.06
N VAL A 31 10.67 47.21 -6.05
CA VAL A 31 9.74 46.32 -6.77
C VAL A 31 9.57 45.06 -5.92
N PHE A 32 8.41 44.90 -5.28
CA PHE A 32 7.64 43.65 -5.29
C PHE A 32 6.23 43.97 -4.79
N ASP A 33 5.38 44.41 -5.73
CA ASP A 33 3.93 44.40 -5.57
C ASP A 33 3.46 42.94 -5.65
N ALA A 34 3.19 42.33 -4.50
CA ALA A 34 2.32 41.16 -4.39
C ALA A 34 1.30 41.43 -3.28
N GLN A 35 0.21 42.10 -3.70
CA GLN A 35 -1.12 42.13 -3.08
C GLN A 35 -1.22 42.51 -1.59
N LYS A 36 -1.41 43.82 -1.39
CA LYS A 36 -2.07 44.42 -0.21
C LYS A 36 -3.41 43.74 0.10
N LYS A 37 -3.59 43.37 1.38
CA LYS A 37 -4.73 43.80 2.22
C LYS A 37 -4.25 43.86 3.67
N ASP A 38 -4.76 44.84 4.42
CA ASP A 38 -4.24 45.30 5.70
C ASP A 38 -4.11 44.19 6.77
N PHE A 39 -2.89 43.97 7.27
CA PHE A 39 -2.62 43.18 8.47
C PHE A 39 -1.56 43.88 9.34
N PRO A 40 -1.73 43.94 10.67
CA PRO A 40 -0.86 44.70 11.55
C PRO A 40 0.41 43.92 11.89
N SER A 41 1.28 43.67 10.91
CA SER A 41 2.70 43.39 11.20
C SER A 41 3.42 44.74 11.26
N GLU A 42 3.78 45.19 12.46
CA GLU A 42 4.74 46.27 12.59
C GLU A 42 6.14 45.67 12.44
N THR A 43 6.74 45.86 11.27
CA THR A 43 8.19 45.73 11.13
C THR A 43 8.81 46.76 12.06
N LEU A 44 9.44 46.29 13.14
CA LEU A 44 10.19 47.18 14.02
C LEU A 44 11.37 47.77 13.24
N LYS A 45 11.73 49.01 13.60
CA LYS A 45 13.04 49.57 13.24
C LYS A 45 14.11 48.52 13.47
N LYS A 46 15.01 48.33 12.49
CA LYS A 46 16.29 47.61 12.65
C LYS A 46 16.87 47.92 14.03
N ILE A 47 16.88 46.93 14.91
CA ILE A 47 17.62 46.99 16.16
C ILE A 47 19.04 46.65 15.78
N SER A 48 19.98 47.60 15.89
CA SER A 48 21.38 47.28 15.62
C SER A 48 21.91 46.34 16.71
N ILE A 49 22.93 45.52 16.39
CA ILE A 49 23.64 44.73 17.41
C ILE A 49 24.17 45.64 18.52
N GLU A 50 24.61 46.86 18.20
CA GLU A 50 25.08 47.83 19.18
C GLU A 50 23.96 48.29 20.12
N ASP A 51 22.77 48.64 19.58
CA ASP A 51 21.58 48.97 20.39
C ASP A 51 21.13 47.77 21.24
N TRP A 52 21.24 46.55 20.70
CA TRP A 52 20.96 45.30 21.42
C TRP A 52 21.96 45.10 22.58
N MET A 53 23.26 45.23 22.32
CA MET A 53 24.32 45.12 23.34
C MET A 53 24.16 46.19 24.43
N GLU A 54 23.75 47.41 24.09
CA GLU A 54 23.43 48.46 25.07
C GLU A 54 22.14 48.14 25.85
N SER A 55 21.08 47.64 25.20
CA SER A 55 19.82 47.30 25.88
C SER A 55 19.96 46.20 26.94
N LEU A 56 20.88 45.26 26.70
CA LEU A 56 21.24 44.21 27.64
C LEU A 56 21.94 44.73 28.90
N SER A 57 22.50 45.95 28.87
CA SER A 57 23.20 46.56 30.02
C SER A 57 22.28 47.29 31.00
N PHE A 58 21.01 47.51 30.66
CA PHE A 58 20.09 48.38 31.41
C PHE A 58 19.52 47.76 32.70
N ARG A 59 19.83 46.48 33.01
CA ARG A 59 19.37 45.79 34.24
C ARG A 59 20.42 45.66 35.35
N GLY A 60 21.57 46.33 35.23
CA GLY A 60 22.65 46.24 36.22
C GLY A 60 23.48 44.95 36.15
N GLU A 61 23.14 44.06 35.22
CA GLU A 61 23.93 42.93 34.76
C GLU A 61 24.47 43.31 33.38
N SER A 62 25.78 43.19 33.14
CA SER A 62 26.36 43.60 31.84
C SER A 62 25.80 42.70 30.73
N ALA A 63 25.75 43.18 29.48
CA ALA A 63 25.46 42.32 28.32
C ALA A 63 26.39 41.09 28.29
N MET A 64 27.61 41.26 28.80
CA MET A 64 28.63 40.23 29.04
C MET A 64 28.36 39.32 30.25
N SER A 65 27.25 39.46 30.98
CA SER A 65 26.81 38.54 32.03
C SER A 65 25.60 37.69 31.58
N LEU A 66 24.76 38.23 30.70
CA LEU A 66 23.81 37.46 29.88
C LEU A 66 24.53 36.62 28.81
N LEU A 67 25.64 37.14 28.27
CA LEU A 67 26.59 36.45 27.39
C LEU A 67 27.82 35.88 28.12
N GLY A 68 27.91 36.01 29.44
CA GLY A 68 29.13 35.68 30.20
C GLY A 68 29.21 34.23 30.66
N PRO A 69 30.44 33.74 30.81
CA PRO A 69 31.20 33.12 29.75
C PRO A 69 30.51 31.84 29.24
N MET A 70 30.65 31.53 27.94
CA MET A 70 30.23 30.25 27.34
C MET A 70 31.02 29.03 27.88
N GLU A 71 31.84 29.21 28.92
CA GLU A 71 32.14 28.16 29.89
C GLU A 71 31.00 28.12 30.92
N CYS A 72 29.92 27.38 30.62
CA CYS A 72 28.98 27.00 31.66
C CYS A 72 29.80 26.23 32.71
N LYS A 73 29.99 26.83 33.88
CA LYS A 73 30.75 26.21 34.96
C LYS A 73 30.11 24.86 35.26
N ARG A 74 30.92 23.80 35.45
CA ARG A 74 30.37 22.47 35.77
C ARG A 74 29.42 22.51 36.96
N GLU A 75 29.65 23.42 37.90
CA GLU A 75 28.76 23.71 39.03
C GLU A 75 27.36 24.14 38.58
N GLU A 76 27.24 24.98 37.55
CA GLU A 76 25.95 25.45 37.02
C GLU A 76 25.20 24.31 36.32
N ILE A 77 25.90 23.46 35.55
CA ILE A 77 25.33 22.25 34.95
C ILE A 77 24.82 21.29 36.04
N GLN A 78 25.56 21.13 37.14
CA GLN A 78 25.13 20.33 38.29
C GLN A 78 23.90 20.93 38.98
N GLU A 79 23.79 22.25 39.08
CA GLU A 79 22.59 22.92 39.58
C GLU A 79 21.38 22.63 38.71
N TYR A 80 21.51 22.69 37.38
CA TYR A 80 20.42 22.35 36.45
C TYR A 80 20.01 20.88 36.55
N LEU A 81 20.98 19.97 36.62
CA LEU A 81 20.72 18.55 36.83
C LEU A 81 19.96 18.32 38.15
N SER A 82 20.38 19.00 39.22
CA SER A 82 19.72 18.93 40.52
C SER A 82 18.31 19.52 40.49
N PHE A 83 18.09 20.59 39.73
CA PHE A 83 16.78 21.19 39.50
C PHE A 83 15.84 20.21 38.78
N LEU A 84 16.29 19.57 37.71
CA LEU A 84 15.49 18.61 36.94
C LEU A 84 15.13 17.38 37.78
N LYS A 85 16.07 16.84 38.56
CA LYS A 85 15.85 15.68 39.44
C LYS A 85 14.83 15.89 40.56
N GLN A 86 14.48 17.13 40.90
CA GLN A 86 13.45 17.42 41.91
C GLN A 86 12.04 17.00 41.44
N GLY A 87 11.82 16.84 40.12
CA GLY A 87 10.60 16.27 39.53
C GLY A 87 9.33 17.12 39.63
N LYS A 88 9.35 18.23 40.38
CA LYS A 88 8.20 19.15 40.55
C LYS A 88 8.46 20.51 39.91
N ILE A 89 8.68 20.50 38.61
CA ILE A 89 8.90 21.73 37.85
C ILE A 89 7.56 22.41 37.64
N LYS A 90 7.41 23.61 38.20
CA LYS A 90 6.28 24.49 37.91
C LYS A 90 6.61 25.41 36.75
N MET A 91 5.62 25.72 35.95
CA MET A 91 5.67 26.59 34.79
C MET A 91 4.60 27.68 34.93
N ALA A 92 4.59 28.66 34.03
CA ALA A 92 3.55 29.66 33.94
C ALA A 92 2.15 29.01 33.81
N PHE A 93 1.11 29.78 34.12
CA PHE A 93 -0.30 29.32 34.14
C PHE A 93 -0.56 28.17 35.14
N ASP A 94 0.20 28.13 36.24
CA ASP A 94 0.11 27.10 37.29
C ASP A 94 0.22 25.67 36.75
N TYR A 95 0.95 25.50 35.65
CA TYR A 95 1.24 24.20 35.09
C TYR A 95 2.33 23.51 35.93
N GLU A 96 2.11 22.25 36.26
CA GLU A 96 3.12 21.41 36.90
C GLU A 96 3.44 20.30 35.90
N VAL A 97 4.72 20.18 35.56
CA VAL A 97 5.23 19.18 34.64
C VAL A 97 4.82 17.78 35.13
N GLY A 98 4.24 16.97 34.25
CA GLY A 98 3.69 15.65 34.60
C GLY A 98 2.21 15.65 34.99
N LYS A 99 1.50 16.78 34.91
CA LYS A 99 0.02 16.78 34.88
C LYS A 99 -0.50 15.93 33.72
N SER A 100 -1.60 15.20 33.95
CA SER A 100 -2.07 14.10 33.10
C SER A 100 -2.72 14.51 31.77
N ASP A 101 -3.07 15.78 31.59
CA ASP A 101 -3.83 16.22 30.42
C ASP A 101 -2.88 16.64 29.28
N PRO A 102 -3.10 16.17 28.04
CA PRO A 102 -2.24 16.50 26.91
C PRO A 102 -2.41 17.95 26.41
N LEU A 103 -3.45 18.67 26.82
CA LEU A 103 -3.60 20.11 26.61
C LEU A 103 -3.70 20.83 27.95
N HIS A 104 -3.01 21.96 28.08
CA HIS A 104 -3.20 22.87 29.22
C HIS A 104 -4.22 23.94 28.86
N VAL A 105 -5.33 23.98 29.59
CA VAL A 105 -6.42 24.95 29.35
C VAL A 105 -6.44 25.99 30.48
N VAL A 106 -6.13 27.23 30.12
CA VAL A 106 -6.20 28.37 31.03
C VAL A 106 -7.65 28.84 31.12
N ARG A 107 -8.23 28.71 32.31
CA ARG A 107 -9.67 28.96 32.53
C ARG A 107 -10.02 30.43 32.69
N GLU A 108 -9.14 31.17 33.35
CA GLU A 108 -9.39 32.54 33.74
C GLU A 108 -8.14 33.36 33.46
N SER A 109 -8.32 34.57 32.88
CA SER A 109 -7.21 35.49 32.67
C SER A 109 -6.55 35.94 33.98
N SER A 110 -7.20 35.73 35.13
CA SER A 110 -6.64 35.95 36.47
C SER A 110 -5.29 35.25 36.69
N SER A 111 -5.05 34.09 36.05
CA SER A 111 -3.80 33.33 36.18
C SER A 111 -2.59 34.00 35.49
N PHE A 112 -2.82 35.03 34.67
CA PHE A 112 -1.79 35.84 34.04
C PHE A 112 -2.14 37.33 34.01
N ALA A 113 -3.05 37.77 34.89
CA ALA A 113 -3.57 39.12 34.88
C ALA A 113 -2.46 40.16 35.08
N GLY A 114 -2.48 41.19 34.23
CA GLY A 114 -1.46 42.25 34.23
C GLY A 114 -0.11 41.82 33.68
N ARG A 115 0.00 40.63 33.07
CA ARG A 115 1.21 40.14 32.42
C ARG A 115 0.99 40.00 30.92
N GLU A 116 2.06 40.26 30.18
CA GLU A 116 2.10 40.12 28.72
C GLU A 116 2.65 38.75 28.34
N ILE A 117 2.01 38.07 27.38
CA ILE A 117 2.42 36.74 26.90
C ILE A 117 3.17 36.91 25.58
N TRP A 118 4.34 36.27 25.48
CA TRP A 118 5.19 36.30 24.31
C TRP A 118 5.46 34.87 23.83
N PHE A 119 4.98 34.56 22.64
CA PHE A 119 5.24 33.28 21.98
C PHE A 119 6.56 33.37 21.21
N ILE A 120 7.33 32.29 21.30
CA ILE A 120 8.65 32.10 20.70
C ILE A 120 8.56 30.83 19.86
N GLY A 121 8.78 30.94 18.54
CA GLY A 121 8.72 29.83 17.59
C GLY A 121 9.91 28.88 17.68
N ASP A 122 10.10 28.06 16.65
CA ASP A 122 11.13 27.01 16.58
C ASP A 122 12.52 27.61 16.76
N ILE A 123 13.29 27.13 17.75
CA ILE A 123 14.59 27.73 18.10
C ILE A 123 15.73 27.09 17.33
N HIS A 124 15.72 25.76 17.19
CA HIS A 124 16.66 24.97 16.40
C HIS A 124 18.13 25.33 16.64
N GLY A 125 18.53 25.38 17.91
CA GLY A 125 19.92 25.65 18.28
C GLY A 125 20.43 27.04 17.91
N ASP A 126 19.58 27.99 17.50
CA ASP A 126 20.00 29.36 17.19
C ASP A 126 20.05 30.24 18.45
N LEU A 127 21.21 30.21 19.10
CA LEU A 127 21.43 30.96 20.33
C LEU A 127 21.30 32.48 20.15
N LEU A 128 21.76 33.02 19.00
CA LEU A 128 21.66 34.46 18.71
C LEU A 128 20.22 34.90 18.66
N ALA A 129 19.43 34.21 17.85
CA ALA A 129 18.03 34.53 17.68
C ALA A 129 17.26 34.39 18.99
N PHE A 130 17.52 33.31 19.75
CA PHE A 130 16.87 33.08 21.03
C PHE A 130 17.18 34.21 22.03
N GLN A 131 18.46 34.54 22.23
CA GLN A 131 18.84 35.62 23.14
C GLN A 131 18.33 36.98 22.69
N SER A 132 18.28 37.22 21.38
CA SER A 132 17.73 38.46 20.82
C SER A 132 16.23 38.57 21.06
N ALA A 133 15.49 37.49 20.90
CA ALA A 133 14.07 37.44 21.25
C ALA A 133 13.85 37.72 22.74
N ILE A 134 14.62 37.08 23.63
CA ILE A 134 14.53 37.32 25.07
C ILE A 134 14.84 38.79 25.41
N ALA A 135 15.88 39.37 24.83
CA ALA A 135 16.25 40.78 25.05
C ALA A 135 15.17 41.74 24.54
N PHE A 136 14.66 41.49 23.34
CA PHE A 136 13.59 42.26 22.72
C PHE A 136 12.31 42.23 23.57
N ILE A 137 11.86 41.04 23.97
CA ILE A 137 10.68 40.85 24.83
C ILE A 137 10.88 41.61 26.14
N ASN A 138 12.03 41.46 26.78
CA ASN A 138 12.34 42.12 28.04
C ASN A 138 12.36 43.64 27.98
N SER A 139 12.72 44.21 26.83
CA SER A 139 12.79 45.66 26.62
C SER A 139 11.45 46.27 26.21
N ASN A 140 10.56 45.46 25.62
CA ASN A 140 9.28 45.91 25.09
C ASN A 140 8.08 45.49 25.96
N SER A 141 8.31 44.69 27.00
CA SER A 141 7.27 44.33 27.96
C SER A 141 7.08 45.42 29.00
N LYS A 142 5.82 45.80 29.26
CA LYS A 142 5.45 46.76 30.31
C LYS A 142 5.43 46.13 31.71
N SER A 143 5.43 44.80 31.77
CA SER A 143 5.32 43.99 32.98
C SER A 143 6.27 42.79 32.88
N LYS A 144 6.36 41.97 33.93
CA LYS A 144 7.12 40.71 33.88
C LYS A 144 6.47 39.77 32.85
N PRO A 145 7.12 39.49 31.70
CA PRO A 145 6.50 38.72 30.63
C PRO A 145 6.33 37.24 31.00
N ILE A 146 5.45 36.57 30.27
CA ILE A 146 5.38 35.11 30.17
C ILE A 146 5.93 34.70 28.80
N TYR A 147 6.96 33.87 28.79
CA TYR A 147 7.54 33.25 27.60
C TYR A 147 6.85 31.92 27.33
N VAL A 148 6.28 31.77 26.14
CA VAL A 148 5.70 30.51 25.66
C VAL A 148 6.59 29.98 24.53
N LEU A 149 7.36 28.93 24.82
CA LEU A 149 8.20 28.25 23.83
C LEU A 149 7.36 27.20 23.09
N LEU A 150 7.27 27.31 21.76
CA LEU A 150 6.43 26.43 20.95
C LEU A 150 7.05 25.06 20.66
N GLY A 151 8.36 24.90 20.85
CA GLY A 151 9.07 23.63 20.67
C GLY A 151 10.28 23.77 19.74
N ASP A 152 10.86 22.63 19.38
CA ASP A 152 12.03 22.48 18.52
C ASP A 152 13.21 23.32 19.03
N ILE A 153 13.70 22.97 20.21
CA ILE A 153 14.74 23.71 20.93
C ILE A 153 16.12 23.50 20.27
N PHE A 154 16.35 22.32 19.70
CA PHE A 154 17.64 21.85 19.18
C PHE A 154 17.55 21.30 17.74
N ASP A 155 18.70 20.81 17.23
CA ASP A 155 18.98 20.42 15.83
C ASP A 155 18.96 21.61 14.85
N ARG A 156 19.52 21.40 13.64
CA ARG A 156 19.69 22.37 12.53
C ARG A 156 20.72 23.48 12.73
N ASN A 157 21.20 23.71 13.94
CA ASN A 157 22.26 24.69 14.18
C ASN A 157 23.20 24.24 15.31
N ASP A 158 24.42 24.77 15.29
CA ASP A 158 25.56 24.26 16.05
C ASP A 158 25.47 24.53 17.57
N PHE A 159 24.59 25.43 18.02
CA PHE A 159 24.53 25.87 19.43
C PHE A 159 23.39 25.25 20.25
N SER A 160 22.93 24.06 19.84
CA SER A 160 21.84 23.33 20.50
C SER A 160 22.05 23.16 22.02
N LEU A 161 23.25 22.78 22.48
CA LEU A 161 23.54 22.67 23.92
C LEU A 161 23.41 24.02 24.64
N ASN A 162 23.92 25.09 24.03
CA ASN A 162 23.86 26.42 24.64
C ASN A 162 22.43 26.94 24.74
N VAL A 163 21.60 26.66 23.74
CA VAL A 163 20.16 26.95 23.80
C VAL A 163 19.50 26.17 24.92
N VAL A 164 19.77 24.86 25.06
CA VAL A 164 19.24 24.04 26.16
C VAL A 164 19.62 24.64 27.52
N LEU A 165 20.90 25.00 27.71
CA LEU A 165 21.35 25.64 28.94
C LEU A 165 20.67 27.00 29.19
N ALA A 166 20.47 27.81 28.16
CA ALA A 166 19.76 29.08 28.26
C ALA A 166 18.27 28.91 28.63
N VAL A 167 17.60 27.91 28.06
CA VAL A 167 16.22 27.54 28.40
C VAL A 167 16.13 27.06 29.85
N LEU A 168 17.04 26.18 30.28
CA LEU A 168 17.09 25.70 31.67
C LEU A 168 17.37 26.83 32.66
N ARG A 169 18.25 27.77 32.32
CA ARG A 169 18.49 28.99 33.10
C ARG A 169 17.21 29.81 33.26
N LEU A 170 16.49 30.04 32.16
CA LEU A 170 15.24 30.80 32.17
C LEU A 170 14.16 30.10 33.01
N LEU A 171 14.01 28.79 32.84
CA LEU A 171 13.04 27.97 33.57
C LEU A 171 13.35 27.87 35.07
N LYS A 172 14.62 27.73 35.46
CA LYS A 172 15.04 27.69 36.87
C LYS A 172 14.87 29.04 37.55
N ASN A 173 15.24 30.13 36.87
CA ASN A 173 15.26 31.47 37.49
C ASN A 173 13.89 32.13 37.50
N SER A 174 12.99 31.78 36.59
CA SER A 174 11.64 32.35 36.52
C SER A 174 10.61 31.32 36.04
N PRO A 175 10.40 30.23 36.80
CA PRO A 175 9.48 29.16 36.41
C PRO A 175 8.05 29.65 36.17
N ASP A 176 7.59 30.64 36.94
CA ASP A 176 6.30 31.31 36.79
C ASP A 176 6.16 32.17 35.52
N SER A 177 7.25 32.36 34.77
CA SER A 177 7.32 33.10 33.50
C SER A 177 7.53 32.21 32.29
N VAL A 178 7.71 30.90 32.42
CA VAL A 178 8.02 30.04 31.28
C VAL A 178 6.95 28.98 31.12
N PHE A 179 6.43 28.83 29.91
CA PHE A 179 5.61 27.69 29.51
C PHE A 179 6.22 27.06 28.26
N MET A 180 6.29 25.74 28.23
CA MET A 180 6.91 25.00 27.14
C MET A 180 5.93 23.99 26.54
N ILE A 181 5.88 23.94 25.22
CA ILE A 181 5.23 22.89 24.44
C ILE A 181 6.36 22.07 23.79
N ALA A 182 6.17 20.75 23.68
CA ALA A 182 7.17 19.91 23.02
C ALA A 182 7.01 19.94 21.50
N GLY A 183 8.09 20.29 20.80
CA GLY A 183 8.21 20.12 19.35
C GLY A 183 8.52 18.68 18.94
N ASN A 184 8.61 18.44 17.64
CA ASN A 184 8.92 17.11 17.11
C ASN A 184 10.38 16.72 17.40
N HIS A 185 11.33 17.65 17.29
CA HIS A 185 12.73 17.36 17.64
C HIS A 185 12.88 17.08 19.14
N ASP A 186 12.19 17.85 19.98
CA ASP A 186 12.19 17.68 21.44
C ASP A 186 11.68 16.31 21.86
N ASP A 187 10.55 15.88 21.30
CA ASP A 187 9.94 14.59 21.59
C ASP A 187 10.58 13.43 20.82
N GLY A 188 11.32 13.71 19.75
CA GLY A 188 12.05 12.73 18.96
C GLY A 188 13.28 12.18 19.69
N LEU A 189 13.93 13.02 20.48
CA LEU A 189 15.14 12.66 21.23
C LEU A 189 14.83 11.69 22.37
N SER A 190 15.66 10.66 22.50
CA SER A 190 15.50 9.58 23.49
C SER A 190 16.87 9.16 24.05
N TRP A 191 16.86 8.68 25.30
CA TRP A 191 18.04 8.19 26.02
C TRP A 191 17.88 6.70 26.33
N ASP A 192 18.85 5.88 25.92
CA ASP A 192 18.95 4.47 26.32
C ASP A 192 19.89 4.35 27.54
N GLU A 193 19.33 4.02 28.70
CA GLU A 193 20.09 3.82 29.93
C GLU A 193 21.06 2.63 29.84
N ASN A 194 20.76 1.60 29.04
CA ASN A 194 21.58 0.39 28.96
C ASN A 194 22.78 0.58 28.03
N GLY A 195 22.55 1.15 26.84
CA GLY A 195 23.58 1.46 25.86
C GLY A 195 24.30 2.78 26.11
N ARG A 196 23.83 3.60 27.07
CA ARG A 196 24.31 4.97 27.35
C ARG A 196 24.39 5.83 26.08
N LYS A 197 23.36 5.76 25.25
CA LYS A 197 23.35 6.37 23.92
C LYS A 197 22.08 7.20 23.70
N PHE A 198 22.25 8.36 23.08
CA PHE A 198 21.15 9.19 22.57
C PHE A 198 20.70 8.68 21.20
N SER A 199 19.40 8.78 20.93
CA SER A 199 18.81 8.45 19.63
C SER A 199 17.71 9.45 19.29
N SER A 200 17.51 9.74 18.01
CA SER A 200 16.38 10.54 17.52
C SER A 200 15.64 9.77 16.44
N VAL A 201 14.31 9.93 16.42
CA VAL A 201 13.44 9.44 15.34
C VAL A 201 13.11 10.52 14.30
N ILE A 202 13.65 11.73 14.50
CA ILE A 202 13.43 12.90 13.67
C ILE A 202 14.76 13.32 13.04
N THR A 203 14.71 13.63 11.75
CA THR A 203 15.83 14.15 10.96
C THR A 203 15.62 15.64 10.66
N PRO A 204 16.69 16.47 10.65
CA PRO A 204 18.08 16.13 10.97
C PRO A 204 18.30 15.86 12.48
N GLN A 205 19.35 15.12 12.81
CA GLN A 205 19.66 14.66 14.19
C GLN A 205 21.04 15.11 14.70
N GLN A 206 21.57 16.22 14.18
CA GLN A 206 22.92 16.73 14.47
C GLN A 206 23.20 16.84 15.97
N TYR A 207 22.20 17.23 16.79
CA TYR A 207 22.39 17.34 18.23
C TYR A 207 22.51 15.97 18.90
N THR A 208 21.81 14.96 18.39
CA THR A 208 21.97 13.56 18.86
C THR A 208 23.39 13.07 18.59
N ASP A 209 23.92 13.35 17.40
CA ASP A 209 25.28 12.97 17.01
C ASP A 209 26.31 13.71 17.87
N TYR A 210 26.09 15.00 18.15
CA TYR A 210 26.88 15.80 19.09
C TYR A 210 26.85 15.24 20.52
N LEU A 211 25.68 14.88 21.06
CA LEU A 211 25.59 14.33 22.42
C LEU A 211 26.30 12.98 22.53
N ASN A 212 26.21 12.13 21.50
CA ASN A 212 26.95 10.86 21.46
C ASN A 212 28.45 11.03 21.19
N ALA A 213 28.85 12.17 20.59
CA ALA A 213 30.24 12.52 20.36
C ALA A 213 30.97 12.90 21.65
N ILE A 214 30.25 13.47 22.60
CA ILE A 214 30.84 14.08 23.79
C ILE A 214 30.93 13.04 24.90
N ASP A 215 32.17 12.73 25.27
CA ASP A 215 32.47 11.94 26.47
C ASP A 215 32.38 12.80 27.74
N ASP A 216 31.17 13.26 28.07
CA ASP A 216 30.89 13.99 29.32
C ASP A 216 29.65 13.42 30.03
N ASP A 217 29.90 12.73 31.14
CA ASP A 217 28.89 12.10 32.00
C ASP A 217 27.88 13.12 32.57
N LEU A 218 28.32 14.33 32.86
CA LEU A 218 27.49 15.36 33.48
C LEU A 218 26.50 15.92 32.45
N ILE A 219 26.97 16.20 31.23
CA ILE A 219 26.10 16.62 30.11
C ILE A 219 25.13 15.49 29.77
N SER A 220 25.62 14.25 29.68
CA SER A 220 24.77 13.09 29.40
C SER A 220 23.66 12.93 30.45
N SER A 221 24.02 13.08 31.73
CA SER A 221 23.06 13.02 32.84
C SER A 221 22.06 14.18 32.81
N LEU A 222 22.51 15.40 32.51
CA LEU A 222 21.64 16.57 32.34
C LEU A 222 20.61 16.31 31.26
N MET A 223 21.05 15.87 30.08
CA MET A 223 20.18 15.63 28.95
C MET A 223 19.23 14.46 29.18
N ALA A 224 19.67 13.38 29.82
CA ALA A 224 18.80 12.28 30.19
C ALA A 224 17.64 12.74 31.10
N GLU A 225 17.90 13.62 32.07
CA GLU A 225 16.84 14.19 32.93
C GLU A 225 15.98 15.21 32.17
N PHE A 226 16.58 16.00 31.27
CA PHE A 226 15.83 16.98 30.48
C PHE A 226 14.86 16.30 29.50
N ILE A 227 15.27 15.20 28.86
CA ILE A 227 14.41 14.38 28.00
C ILE A 227 13.17 13.91 28.77
N LYS A 228 13.31 13.50 30.05
CA LYS A 228 12.15 13.10 30.87
C LYS A 228 11.13 14.23 31.00
N VAL A 229 11.59 15.48 31.11
CA VAL A 229 10.71 16.67 31.12
C VAL A 229 10.05 16.88 29.76
N LEU A 230 10.81 16.82 28.66
CA LEU A 230 10.30 17.02 27.29
C LEU A 230 9.17 16.03 26.95
N LYS A 231 9.32 14.75 27.32
CA LYS A 231 8.33 13.69 27.06
C LYS A 231 6.97 13.91 27.74
N ILE A 232 6.93 14.72 28.79
CA ILE A 232 5.72 14.99 29.60
C ILE A 232 5.25 16.44 29.50
N LEU A 233 5.82 17.22 28.57
CA LEU A 233 5.28 18.54 28.22
C LEU A 233 3.91 18.41 27.53
N PRO A 234 3.02 19.40 27.73
CA PRO A 234 1.74 19.44 27.06
C PRO A 234 1.92 19.65 25.55
N LEU A 235 0.95 19.17 24.77
CA LEU A 235 0.92 19.30 23.30
C LEU A 235 0.38 20.66 22.84
N GLY A 236 -0.28 21.39 23.73
CA GLY A 236 -0.79 22.71 23.43
C GLY A 236 -1.29 23.47 24.65
N LEU A 237 -1.43 24.77 24.45
CA LEU A 237 -1.94 25.75 25.42
C LEU A 237 -3.21 26.39 24.86
N VAL A 238 -4.30 26.36 25.62
CA VAL A 238 -5.55 27.07 25.26
C VAL A 238 -5.74 28.24 26.21
N LEU A 239 -5.76 29.46 25.65
CA LEU A 239 -6.04 30.68 26.41
C LEU A 239 -7.55 30.96 26.52
N PRO A 240 -7.99 31.79 27.49
CA PRO A 240 -9.41 32.04 27.73
C PRO A 240 -10.17 32.63 26.55
N ASN A 241 -9.48 33.35 25.65
CA ASN A 241 -10.06 33.93 24.44
C ASN A 241 -10.25 32.91 23.29
N GLY A 242 -9.85 31.65 23.51
CA GLY A 242 -9.89 30.57 22.53
C GLY A 242 -8.67 30.47 21.61
N LEU A 243 -7.58 31.20 21.90
CA LEU A 243 -6.32 30.99 21.21
C LEU A 243 -5.71 29.64 21.63
N LEU A 244 -5.57 28.72 20.68
CA LEU A 244 -4.81 27.49 20.81
C LEU A 244 -3.38 27.73 20.31
N ALA A 245 -2.37 27.48 21.14
CA ALA A 245 -0.97 27.42 20.73
C ALA A 245 -0.49 25.96 20.71
N THR A 246 0.17 25.54 19.62
CA THR A 246 0.74 24.19 19.42
C THR A 246 2.07 24.28 18.68
N HIS A 247 2.85 23.21 18.62
CA HIS A 247 4.03 23.16 17.72
C HIS A 247 3.62 23.04 16.25
N GLY A 248 3.09 21.88 15.85
CA GLY A 248 2.67 21.59 14.47
C GLY A 248 1.22 21.97 14.19
N GLY A 249 0.25 21.38 14.90
CA GLY A 249 -1.16 21.68 14.64
C GLY A 249 -2.11 20.71 15.29
N VAL A 250 -3.25 20.44 14.62
CA VAL A 250 -4.28 19.51 15.11
C VAL A 250 -4.24 18.18 14.35
N PRO A 251 -4.65 17.05 14.98
CA PRO A 251 -4.67 15.75 14.34
C PRO A 251 -5.55 15.73 13.09
N SER A 252 -5.10 14.96 12.10
CA SER A 252 -5.79 14.84 10.83
C SER A 252 -6.48 13.49 10.69
N ARG A 253 -7.45 13.43 9.78
CA ARG A 253 -8.12 12.17 9.46
C ARG A 253 -7.17 11.25 8.69
N PRO A 254 -7.16 9.93 8.99
CA PRO A 254 -6.29 8.98 8.33
C PRO A 254 -6.59 8.81 6.84
N ASP A 255 -7.84 9.07 6.42
CA ASP A 255 -8.27 9.13 5.03
C ASP A 255 -9.44 10.13 4.87
N ARG A 256 -9.60 10.69 3.67
CA ARG A 256 -10.69 11.60 3.29
C ARG A 256 -12.08 10.97 3.41
N SER A 257 -12.19 9.64 3.39
CA SER A 257 -13.47 8.93 3.59
C SER A 257 -13.97 9.01 5.03
N VAL A 258 -13.09 9.24 6.01
CA VAL A 258 -13.45 9.43 7.41
C VAL A 258 -13.88 10.89 7.61
N LYS A 259 -15.16 11.10 7.97
CA LYS A 259 -15.72 12.44 8.09
C LYS A 259 -15.23 13.20 9.34
N ASN A 260 -15.19 12.54 10.49
CA ASN A 260 -14.77 13.16 11.75
C ASN A 260 -14.25 12.09 12.72
N ILE A 261 -12.98 12.15 13.11
CA ILE A 261 -12.36 11.19 14.04
C ILE A 261 -12.81 11.38 15.51
N TRP A 262 -13.45 12.51 15.80
CA TRP A 262 -13.90 12.89 17.14
C TRP A 262 -15.37 12.52 17.40
N GLU A 263 -16.10 12.12 16.36
CA GLU A 263 -17.55 11.88 16.43
C GLU A 263 -17.89 10.71 17.36
N GLY A 264 -18.80 10.95 18.31
CA GLY A 264 -19.26 9.93 19.26
C GLY A 264 -18.31 9.61 20.42
N LEU A 265 -17.13 10.26 20.48
CA LEU A 265 -16.17 10.06 21.57
C LEU A 265 -16.60 10.80 22.85
N LYS A 266 -16.40 10.14 23.99
CA LYS A 266 -16.56 10.74 25.33
C LYS A 266 -15.35 11.64 25.67
N PRO A 267 -15.49 12.59 26.60
CA PRO A 267 -14.41 13.47 27.05
C PRO A 267 -13.07 12.77 27.33
N GLN A 268 -13.08 11.63 28.04
CA GLN A 268 -11.85 10.90 28.37
C GLN A 268 -11.22 10.21 27.15
N GLU A 269 -12.03 9.76 26.19
CA GLU A 269 -11.58 9.15 24.95
C GLU A 269 -10.95 10.20 24.03
N ILE A 270 -11.50 11.42 24.01
CA ILE A 270 -10.91 12.56 23.30
C ILE A 270 -9.54 12.89 23.87
N LYS A 271 -9.42 13.02 25.20
CA LYS A 271 -8.13 13.28 25.87
C LYS A 271 -7.11 12.20 25.54
N LYS A 272 -7.50 10.93 25.62
CA LYS A 272 -6.64 9.80 25.24
C LYS A 272 -6.21 9.89 23.78
N LEU A 273 -7.15 10.14 22.86
CA LEU A 273 -6.84 10.24 21.44
C LEU A 273 -5.89 11.39 21.13
N ILE A 274 -6.03 12.54 21.80
CA ILE A 274 -5.08 13.66 21.69
C ILE A 274 -3.67 13.20 22.09
N ALA A 275 -3.53 12.49 23.21
CA ALA A 275 -2.25 11.96 23.66
C ALA A 275 -1.67 10.91 22.68
N ASP A 276 -2.51 9.99 22.19
CA ASP A 276 -2.12 8.96 21.21
C ASP A 276 -1.70 9.59 19.85
N LYS A 277 -2.17 10.80 19.55
CA LYS A 277 -1.89 11.57 18.34
C LYS A 277 -0.77 12.61 18.52
N ARG A 278 0.06 12.49 19.56
CA ARG A 278 1.19 13.39 19.87
C ARG A 278 2.04 13.78 18.66
N LEU A 279 2.47 12.79 17.87
CA LEU A 279 3.29 13.06 16.67
C LEU A 279 2.58 13.94 15.64
N GLU A 280 1.26 13.84 15.50
CA GLU A 280 0.49 14.68 14.58
C GLU A 280 0.40 16.12 15.10
N PHE A 281 0.26 16.32 16.41
CA PHE A 281 0.31 17.67 17.00
C PHE A 281 1.65 18.39 16.75
N GLN A 282 2.71 17.62 16.53
CA GLN A 282 4.06 18.13 16.39
C GLN A 282 4.50 18.23 14.92
N ARG A 283 3.86 17.51 13.99
CA ARG A 283 4.32 17.40 12.59
C ARG A 283 3.29 17.83 11.55
N ASN A 284 2.04 18.06 11.95
CA ASN A 284 1.00 18.36 10.98
C ASN A 284 1.20 19.75 10.38
N ARG A 285 1.16 19.81 9.04
CA ARG A 285 1.26 21.06 8.28
C ARG A 285 -0.11 21.58 7.88
N PHE A 286 -0.28 22.89 7.91
CA PHE A 286 -1.53 23.54 7.55
C PHE A 286 -1.66 23.73 6.04
N MET A 287 -2.74 23.23 5.43
CA MET A 287 -2.96 23.25 3.98
C MET A 287 -4.04 24.23 3.51
N GLY A 288 -4.64 25.01 4.42
CA GLY A 288 -5.77 25.88 4.09
C GLY A 288 -7.07 25.09 3.88
N GLU A 289 -7.58 25.07 2.65
CA GLU A 289 -8.95 24.61 2.34
C GLU A 289 -9.11 23.08 2.28
N VAL A 290 -8.12 22.34 1.78
CA VAL A 290 -8.24 20.88 1.61
C VAL A 290 -6.90 20.19 1.86
N SER A 291 -6.85 19.28 2.84
CA SER A 291 -5.70 18.39 3.03
C SER A 291 -5.55 17.48 1.81
N SER A 292 -4.37 17.43 1.20
CA SER A 292 -4.12 16.68 -0.04
C SER A 292 -4.26 15.17 0.16
N GLY A 293 -4.24 14.70 1.41
CA GLY A 293 -4.19 13.28 1.75
C GLY A 293 -2.91 12.62 1.24
N SER A 294 -1.87 13.40 0.95
CA SER A 294 -0.60 12.85 0.48
C SER A 294 0.03 11.97 1.56
N LYS A 295 0.64 10.86 1.15
CA LYS A 295 1.34 9.93 2.05
C LYS A 295 2.69 10.48 2.57
N LEU A 296 3.08 11.69 2.17
CA LEU A 296 4.46 12.19 2.31
C LEU A 296 4.65 13.13 3.51
N ALA A 297 3.61 13.81 3.99
CA ALA A 297 3.62 14.58 5.24
C ALA A 297 2.20 14.65 5.82
N PRO A 298 2.03 14.60 7.15
CA PRO A 298 0.69 14.68 7.73
C PRO A 298 0.19 16.13 7.65
N GLU A 299 -1.04 16.31 7.17
CA GLU A 299 -1.60 17.62 6.78
C GLU A 299 -2.98 17.83 7.42
N PHE A 300 -3.32 19.07 7.80
CA PHE A 300 -4.64 19.44 8.32
C PHE A 300 -5.22 20.68 7.61
N SER A 301 -6.56 20.77 7.59
CA SER A 301 -7.31 21.88 6.98
C SER A 301 -8.23 22.55 8.00
N TRP A 302 -8.94 23.60 7.58
CA TRP A 302 -9.98 24.26 8.37
C TRP A 302 -11.01 23.29 8.96
N VAL A 303 -11.35 22.22 8.23
CA VAL A 303 -12.32 21.22 8.68
C VAL A 303 -11.82 20.48 9.91
N GLU A 304 -10.56 20.05 9.90
CA GLU A 304 -9.94 19.38 11.04
C GLU A 304 -9.87 20.29 12.27
N ILE A 305 -9.58 21.59 12.09
CA ILE A 305 -9.55 22.56 13.21
C ILE A 305 -10.94 22.76 13.82
N ILE A 306 -11.99 22.89 13.00
CA ILE A 306 -13.37 23.05 13.49
C ILE A 306 -13.81 21.79 14.26
N ASN A 307 -13.57 20.62 13.68
CA ASN A 307 -13.89 19.35 14.33
C ASN A 307 -13.12 19.19 15.65
N PHE A 308 -11.85 19.60 15.67
CA PHE A 308 -11.04 19.62 16.88
C PHE A 308 -11.57 20.60 17.93
N SER A 309 -12.03 21.80 17.52
CA SER A 309 -12.67 22.78 18.42
C SER A 309 -13.88 22.18 19.13
N HIS A 310 -14.75 21.44 18.43
CA HIS A 310 -15.87 20.73 19.06
C HIS A 310 -15.41 19.65 20.04
N ALA A 311 -14.34 18.92 19.71
CA ALA A 311 -13.76 17.92 20.59
C ALA A 311 -13.20 18.54 21.87
N VAL A 312 -12.50 19.68 21.76
CA VAL A 312 -11.96 20.41 22.91
C VAL A 312 -13.07 21.06 23.74
N GLU A 313 -14.11 21.58 23.12
CA GLU A 313 -15.30 22.09 23.82
C GLU A 313 -15.97 20.98 24.65
N SER A 314 -16.12 19.79 24.08
CA SER A 314 -16.69 18.63 24.79
C SER A 314 -15.79 18.12 25.92
N ALA A 315 -14.49 17.96 25.66
CA ALA A 315 -13.56 17.30 26.58
C ALA A 315 -13.00 18.22 27.66
N TYR A 316 -12.83 19.51 27.32
CA TYR A 316 -12.23 20.51 28.16
C TYR A 316 -13.17 21.68 28.44
N GLY A 317 -14.30 21.87 27.77
CA GLY A 317 -15.16 23.04 28.02
C GLY A 317 -14.49 24.36 27.59
N ALA A 318 -13.62 24.31 26.59
CA ALA A 318 -12.99 25.48 26.00
C ALA A 318 -13.22 25.48 24.49
N GLN A 319 -13.57 26.64 23.94
CA GLN A 319 -13.79 26.80 22.51
C GLN A 319 -12.52 27.36 21.86
N ILE A 320 -12.11 26.79 20.73
CA ILE A 320 -11.00 27.32 19.94
C ILE A 320 -11.55 28.35 18.94
N SER A 321 -10.90 29.50 18.87
CA SER A 321 -11.23 30.65 18.01
C SER A 321 -10.10 31.03 17.04
N ALA A 322 -8.85 30.72 17.42
CA ALA A 322 -7.65 30.93 16.62
C ALA A 322 -6.59 29.87 16.94
N LEU A 323 -5.71 29.61 15.98
CA LEU A 323 -4.56 28.73 16.13
C LEU A 323 -3.26 29.54 15.94
N LEU A 324 -2.32 29.40 16.86
CA LEU A 324 -0.94 29.87 16.74
C LEU A 324 -0.01 28.65 16.75
N ARG A 325 0.91 28.57 15.79
CA ARG A 325 1.79 27.39 15.63
C ARG A 325 3.18 27.74 15.13
N GLY A 326 4.13 26.82 15.32
CA GLY A 326 5.47 26.81 14.72
C GLY A 326 5.58 25.75 13.61
N HIS A 327 6.67 24.98 13.60
CA HIS A 327 7.00 23.82 12.75
C HIS A 327 7.26 24.10 11.24
N ASP A 328 6.52 25.03 10.63
CA ASP A 328 6.69 25.34 9.20
C ASP A 328 7.68 26.50 9.00
N HIS A 329 8.66 26.28 8.11
CA HIS A 329 9.57 27.32 7.65
C HIS A 329 8.84 28.18 6.61
N CYS A 330 8.35 29.35 7.02
CA CYS A 330 7.75 30.33 6.10
C CYS A 330 8.86 31.18 5.46
N ASP A 331 8.99 31.11 4.12
CA ASP A 331 9.90 31.96 3.37
C ASP A 331 9.53 33.45 3.54
N LEU A 332 10.53 34.30 3.83
CA LEU A 332 10.48 35.77 3.69
C LEU A 332 9.35 36.50 4.43
N CYS A 333 9.48 36.75 5.73
CA CYS A 333 8.64 37.71 6.46
C CYS A 333 7.10 37.55 6.25
N ARG A 334 6.67 36.36 5.81
CA ARG A 334 5.27 36.02 5.55
C ARG A 334 4.71 35.38 6.80
N HIS A 335 4.47 36.22 7.80
CA HIS A 335 3.53 35.88 8.87
C HIS A 335 2.13 35.94 8.28
N GLU A 336 1.74 34.87 7.62
CA GLU A 336 0.40 34.77 7.07
C GLU A 336 -0.53 34.30 8.19
N TRP A 337 -1.28 35.25 8.75
CA TRP A 337 -2.60 34.90 9.26
C TRP A 337 -3.40 34.38 8.08
N ALA A 338 -3.41 33.06 7.91
CA ALA A 338 -4.31 32.44 6.97
C ALA A 338 -5.72 32.68 7.52
N LYS A 339 -6.46 33.57 6.86
CA LYS A 339 -7.89 33.75 7.09
C LYS A 339 -8.63 32.76 6.22
N SER A 340 -9.66 32.13 6.76
CA SER A 340 -10.54 31.27 5.97
C SER A 340 -11.11 32.06 4.78
N SER A 341 -10.81 31.64 3.55
CA SER A 341 -11.38 32.15 2.31
C SER A 341 -12.70 31.46 1.91
N PHE A 342 -13.16 30.50 2.74
CA PHE A 342 -14.22 29.59 2.38
C PHE A 342 -15.59 30.29 2.32
N LYS A 343 -16.03 30.69 1.11
CA LYS A 343 -17.40 31.17 0.83
C LYS A 343 -18.38 30.02 0.56
N GLY A 344 -18.32 28.97 1.37
CA GLY A 344 -19.08 27.74 1.16
C GLY A 344 -20.37 27.66 1.96
N ASN A 345 -21.50 27.92 1.29
CA ASN A 345 -22.90 27.72 1.69
C ASN A 345 -23.39 28.39 2.99
N GLU A 346 -24.38 29.26 2.83
CA GLU A 346 -25.07 30.12 3.80
C GLU A 346 -25.80 29.38 4.96
N ASN A 347 -25.52 28.08 5.16
CA ASN A 347 -26.23 27.21 6.11
C ASN A 347 -25.35 26.55 7.20
N CYS A 348 -24.06 26.83 7.30
CA CYS A 348 -23.22 26.26 8.37
C CYS A 348 -22.75 27.34 9.37
N ARG A 349 -23.49 27.50 10.47
CA ARG A 349 -23.14 28.36 11.62
C ARG A 349 -21.78 28.03 12.26
N ASP A 350 -21.21 26.85 11.99
CA ASP A 350 -19.95 26.40 12.59
C ASP A 350 -18.69 27.02 11.96
N PHE A 351 -18.77 27.61 10.76
CA PHE A 351 -17.61 28.26 10.11
C PHE A 351 -17.30 29.66 10.65
N GLU A 352 -18.17 30.25 11.46
CA GLU A 352 -17.87 31.49 12.18
C GLU A 352 -16.93 31.26 13.39
N ARG A 353 -16.71 30.01 13.81
CA ARG A 353 -16.03 29.64 15.06
C ARG A 353 -14.52 29.83 15.06
N VAL A 354 -13.82 29.40 14.00
CA VAL A 354 -12.35 29.53 13.88
C VAL A 354 -12.02 30.26 12.59
N GLN A 355 -11.41 31.44 12.72
CA GLN A 355 -11.25 32.34 11.58
C GLN A 355 -9.79 32.59 11.19
N ASN A 356 -8.85 32.24 12.06
CA ASN A 356 -7.47 32.70 11.97
C ASN A 356 -6.49 31.59 12.38
N VAL A 357 -5.53 31.28 11.51
CA VAL A 357 -4.35 30.44 11.80
C VAL A 357 -3.12 31.30 11.58
N LEU A 358 -2.27 31.43 12.60
CA LEU A 358 -0.97 32.06 12.53
C LEU A 358 0.12 30.99 12.59
N THR A 359 0.90 30.91 11.53
CA THR A 359 2.16 30.16 11.52
C THR A 359 3.31 31.12 11.78
N MET A 360 4.05 30.91 12.86
CA MET A 360 5.25 31.66 13.19
C MET A 360 6.44 31.06 12.43
N THR A 361 7.22 31.92 11.78
CA THR A 361 8.50 31.53 11.17
C THR A 361 9.46 31.01 12.24
N THR A 362 10.32 30.08 11.83
CA THR A 362 11.43 29.59 12.65
C THR A 362 12.35 30.74 13.07
N MET A 363 12.94 30.61 14.25
CA MET A 363 13.90 31.56 14.79
C MET A 363 15.30 31.39 14.21
N THR A 364 15.55 30.38 13.38
CA THR A 364 16.86 30.15 12.80
C THR A 364 17.23 31.32 11.90
N LEU A 365 18.36 32.01 12.13
CA LEU A 365 18.99 32.98 11.23
C LEU A 365 19.80 32.31 10.13
N MET A 366 20.18 31.05 10.37
CA MET A 366 21.03 30.21 9.56
C MET A 366 20.28 28.91 9.28
N ASP A 367 19.29 28.93 8.38
CA ASP A 367 18.66 27.69 7.93
C ASP A 367 19.54 27.06 6.84
N ASP A 368 20.14 25.92 7.16
CA ASP A 368 20.93 25.09 6.25
C ASP A 368 20.14 23.88 5.70
N GLY A 369 18.86 23.70 6.09
CA GLY A 369 18.12 22.46 5.86
C GLY A 369 16.80 22.58 5.08
N GLU A 370 16.80 22.04 3.85
CA GLU A 370 15.62 21.64 3.05
C GLU A 370 14.80 22.70 2.29
N LYS A 371 15.43 23.46 1.37
CA LYS A 371 14.90 23.78 0.02
C LYS A 371 15.92 24.59 -0.80
N ARG A 372 16.89 23.89 -1.41
CA ARG A 372 17.57 24.42 -2.61
C ARG A 372 16.76 24.07 -3.86
N ILE A 373 15.60 24.69 -4.03
CA ILE A 373 14.89 24.65 -5.31
C ILE A 373 15.40 25.83 -6.14
N SER A 374 16.16 25.49 -7.18
CA SER A 374 16.70 26.38 -8.24
C SER A 374 17.70 27.44 -7.79
N GLY A 375 18.91 27.36 -8.35
CA GLY A 375 19.92 28.41 -8.22
C GLY A 375 19.37 29.78 -8.65
N PHE A 376 19.93 30.82 -8.04
CA PHE A 376 19.57 32.26 -8.18
C PHE A 376 18.65 32.86 -7.10
N LEU A 377 18.83 32.55 -5.82
CA LEU A 377 18.49 33.49 -4.74
C LEU A 377 19.64 33.52 -3.71
N LYS A 378 20.00 34.72 -3.26
CA LYS A 378 21.04 34.98 -2.25
C LYS A 378 20.66 34.29 -0.92
N ARG A 379 21.63 34.03 -0.04
CA ARG A 379 21.36 33.70 1.38
C ARG A 379 20.45 34.79 1.96
N GLU A 380 19.16 34.54 2.02
CA GLU A 380 18.20 35.43 2.67
C GLU A 380 18.10 34.96 4.12
N VAL A 381 18.60 35.81 5.03
CA VAL A 381 18.56 35.58 6.48
C VAL A 381 17.10 35.50 6.89
N SER A 382 16.66 34.34 7.35
CA SER A 382 15.35 34.16 7.98
C SER A 382 15.27 35.09 9.19
N CYS A 383 14.16 35.83 9.31
CA CYS A 383 14.02 36.84 10.35
C CYS A 383 13.29 36.22 11.56
N PRO A 384 13.98 36.04 12.71
CA PRO A 384 13.39 35.40 13.87
C PRO A 384 12.15 36.15 14.33
N SER A 385 11.14 35.44 14.78
CA SER A 385 9.83 36.03 15.03
C SER A 385 9.30 35.70 16.42
N VAL A 386 8.68 36.69 17.05
CA VAL A 386 7.97 36.54 18.33
C VAL A 386 6.56 37.08 18.22
N ALA A 387 5.60 36.51 18.94
CA ALA A 387 4.22 37.00 18.94
C ALA A 387 3.81 37.50 20.32
N HIS A 388 3.35 38.72 20.40
CA HIS A 388 2.90 39.40 21.62
C HIS A 388 1.39 39.28 21.77
N TYR A 389 0.95 38.71 22.87
CA TYR A 389 -0.45 38.63 23.26
C TYR A 389 -0.68 39.40 24.55
N ILE A 390 -1.72 40.24 24.52
CA ILE A 390 -2.20 40.99 25.68
C ILE A 390 -3.63 40.52 25.94
N ASP A 391 -3.98 40.32 27.21
CA ASP A 391 -5.34 39.94 27.57
C ASP A 391 -6.37 40.94 27.01
N GLY A 392 -7.45 40.42 26.43
CA GLY A 392 -8.47 41.22 25.75
C GLY A 392 -8.17 41.59 24.29
N THR A 393 -6.98 41.30 23.75
CA THR A 393 -6.73 41.43 22.30
C THR A 393 -7.25 40.20 21.55
N PRO A 394 -7.84 40.36 20.35
CA PRO A 394 -8.43 39.24 19.62
C PRO A 394 -7.37 38.24 19.12
N LEU A 395 -6.20 38.73 18.68
CA LEU A 395 -5.11 37.91 18.14
C LEU A 395 -3.75 38.48 18.57
N PRO A 396 -2.71 37.64 18.74
CA PRO A 396 -1.35 38.08 18.98
C PRO A 396 -0.81 38.96 17.85
N LYS A 397 -0.01 39.97 18.20
CA LYS A 397 0.74 40.81 17.27
C LYS A 397 2.13 40.23 17.05
N VAL A 398 2.53 40.04 15.80
CA VAL A 398 3.82 39.44 15.46
C VAL A 398 4.89 40.51 15.25
N TYR A 399 6.08 40.24 15.76
CA TYR A 399 7.28 41.04 15.62
C TYR A 399 8.38 40.20 15.00
N THR A 400 9.03 40.79 14.02
CA THR A 400 10.13 40.18 13.27
C THR A 400 11.42 40.89 13.64
N LEU A 401 12.43 40.12 14.03
CA LEU A 401 13.77 40.62 14.35
C LEU A 401 14.59 40.62 13.06
N GLU A 402 14.88 41.81 12.53
CA GLU A 402 15.74 41.95 11.36
C GLU A 402 17.19 42.13 11.79
N PHE A 403 18.07 41.26 11.29
CA PHE A 403 19.51 41.39 11.44
C PHE A 403 20.12 41.65 10.06
N SER A 404 21.06 42.59 9.97
CA SER A 404 21.86 42.72 8.76
C SER A 404 22.79 41.52 8.59
N ALA A 405 23.13 41.20 7.33
CA ALA A 405 24.09 40.12 7.06
C ALA A 405 25.46 40.35 7.73
N GLU A 406 25.85 41.61 7.91
CA GLU A 406 27.10 41.98 8.59
C GLU A 406 27.01 41.76 10.09
N GLU A 407 25.85 42.01 10.70
CA GLU A 407 25.57 41.75 12.12
C GLU A 407 25.59 40.25 12.44
N VAL A 408 24.87 39.44 11.66
CA VAL A 408 24.89 37.97 11.81
C VAL A 408 26.32 37.44 11.66
N LYS A 409 27.06 37.95 10.66
CA LYS A 409 28.46 37.59 10.43
C LYS A 409 29.36 38.03 11.59
N ASN A 410 29.18 39.23 12.14
CA ASN A 410 29.99 39.73 13.27
C ASN A 410 29.70 38.97 14.57
N PHE A 411 28.45 38.61 14.83
CA PHE A 411 28.11 37.75 15.96
C PHE A 411 28.67 36.34 15.78
N SER A 412 28.42 35.71 14.63
CA SER A 412 28.99 34.39 14.30
C SER A 412 30.52 34.43 14.45
N ASN A 413 31.19 35.45 13.91
CA ASN A 413 32.62 35.64 14.09
C ASN A 413 33.00 35.78 15.56
N LYS A 414 32.29 36.57 16.39
CA LYS A 414 32.58 36.72 17.82
C LYS A 414 32.33 35.42 18.61
N VAL A 415 31.24 34.70 18.35
CA VAL A 415 30.95 33.43 19.01
C VAL A 415 31.99 32.37 18.62
N HIS A 416 32.34 32.30 17.34
CA HIS A 416 33.47 31.51 16.90
C HIS A 416 34.79 32.03 17.49
N GLN A 417 34.98 33.35 17.77
CA GLN A 417 36.14 33.93 18.50
C GLN A 417 36.35 33.24 19.85
N TYR A 418 35.25 32.90 20.52
CA TYR A 418 35.27 32.24 21.82
C TYR A 418 35.31 30.71 21.73
N LEU A 419 34.71 30.09 20.71
CA LEU A 419 34.56 28.63 20.59
C LEU A 419 35.44 27.98 19.53
N GLY A 420 36.21 28.74 18.76
CA GLY A 420 36.76 28.27 17.49
C GLY A 420 37.68 27.06 17.59
N LYS A 421 38.36 26.86 18.73
CA LYS A 421 39.14 25.64 18.98
C LYS A 421 38.26 24.42 19.25
N GLU A 422 37.16 24.59 19.97
CA GLU A 422 36.19 23.54 20.28
C GLU A 422 35.33 23.19 19.06
N SER A 423 34.90 24.21 18.29
CA SER A 423 34.18 24.03 17.02
C SER A 423 35.07 23.37 15.96
N LEU A 424 36.36 23.72 15.87
CA LEU A 424 37.29 23.04 14.98
C LEU A 424 37.49 21.58 15.41
N ALA A 425 37.73 21.31 16.69
CA ALA A 425 37.86 19.95 17.22
C ALA A 425 36.61 19.10 16.97
N TYR A 426 35.42 19.69 17.09
CA TYR A 426 34.16 19.04 16.76
C TYR A 426 34.06 18.69 15.27
N VAL A 427 34.31 19.66 14.38
CA VAL A 427 34.28 19.40 12.93
C VAL A 427 35.32 18.37 12.52
N GLU A 428 36.50 18.37 13.13
CA GLU A 428 37.55 17.37 12.88
C GLU A 428 37.12 15.97 13.33
N SER A 429 36.56 15.83 14.53
CA SER A 429 36.04 14.54 15.02
C SER A 429 34.84 14.04 14.20
N HIS A 430 33.97 14.95 13.76
CA HIS A 430 32.83 14.59 12.91
C HIS A 430 33.29 14.17 11.51
N LEU A 431 34.32 14.84 10.96
CA LEU A 431 34.92 14.46 9.69
C LEU A 431 35.56 13.06 9.74
N GLU A 432 36.25 12.73 10.83
CA GLU A 432 36.82 11.39 11.04
C GLU A 432 35.74 10.31 11.05
N ARG A 433 34.63 10.53 11.77
CA ARG A 433 33.50 9.58 11.76
C ARG A 433 32.83 9.43 10.40
N LEU A 434 32.58 10.55 9.70
CA LEU A 434 32.00 10.47 8.37
C LEU A 434 32.91 9.72 7.38
N GLN A 435 34.23 9.76 7.59
CA GLN A 435 35.18 8.95 6.81
C GLN A 435 35.09 7.46 7.17
N GLU A 436 34.99 7.12 8.46
CA GLU A 436 34.74 5.74 8.91
C GLU A 436 33.41 5.19 8.37
N ASP A 437 32.32 5.95 8.49
CA ASP A 437 31.00 5.59 7.98
C ASP A 437 31.00 5.39 6.45
N LEU A 438 31.77 6.22 5.72
CA LEU A 438 31.95 6.09 4.28
C LEU A 438 32.66 4.78 3.92
N GLU A 439 33.74 4.45 4.63
CA GLU A 439 34.48 3.20 4.44
C GLU A 439 33.59 1.98 4.71
N GLU A 440 32.84 1.99 5.82
CA GLU A 440 31.89 0.92 6.17
C GLU A 440 30.81 0.76 5.09
N CYS A 441 30.18 1.85 4.64
CA CYS A 441 29.18 1.81 3.59
C CYS A 441 29.72 1.33 2.24
N GLU A 442 30.97 1.68 1.90
CA GLU A 442 31.64 1.20 0.69
C GLU A 442 31.95 -0.30 0.76
N GLU A 443 32.40 -0.80 1.91
CA GLU A 443 32.59 -2.24 2.15
C GLU A 443 31.27 -3.01 2.07
N ASP A 444 30.22 -2.51 2.72
CA ASP A 444 28.89 -3.11 2.69
C ASP A 444 28.32 -3.18 1.27
N LYS A 445 28.45 -2.09 0.50
CA LYS A 445 28.07 -2.08 -0.91
C LYS A 445 28.82 -3.15 -1.69
N LYS A 446 30.13 -3.29 -1.47
CA LYS A 446 30.98 -4.26 -2.16
C LYS A 446 30.61 -5.71 -1.82
N ASP A 447 30.41 -6.05 -0.54
CA ASP A 447 29.97 -7.40 -0.13
C ASP A 447 28.61 -7.74 -0.75
N ASN A 448 27.66 -6.80 -0.72
CA ASN A 448 26.34 -7.01 -1.32
C ASN A 448 26.40 -7.14 -2.85
N GLU A 449 27.25 -6.38 -3.55
CA GLU A 449 27.46 -6.51 -5.01
C GLU A 449 28.14 -7.85 -5.37
N GLU A 450 29.10 -8.34 -4.57
CA GLU A 450 29.74 -9.65 -4.75
C GLU A 450 28.75 -10.80 -4.57
N ARG A 451 27.92 -10.74 -3.52
CA ARG A 451 26.83 -11.70 -3.30
C ARG A 451 25.80 -11.68 -4.42
N LEU A 452 25.51 -10.52 -5.00
CA LEU A 452 24.62 -10.39 -6.14
C LEU A 452 25.20 -11.05 -7.39
N ASN A 453 26.49 -10.81 -7.67
CA ASN A 453 27.19 -11.36 -8.83
C ASN A 453 27.33 -12.88 -8.76
N THR A 454 27.46 -13.45 -7.56
CA THR A 454 27.51 -14.92 -7.37
C THR A 454 26.13 -15.58 -7.47
N LYS A 455 25.06 -14.90 -7.04
CA LYS A 455 23.69 -15.47 -7.04
C LYS A 455 22.94 -15.35 -8.37
N LYS A 456 23.18 -14.31 -9.17
CA LYS A 456 22.50 -14.11 -10.47
C LYS A 456 22.64 -15.31 -11.42
N PRO A 457 23.85 -15.87 -11.65
CA PRO A 457 24.02 -17.04 -12.52
C PRO A 457 23.26 -18.28 -12.02
N LEU A 458 23.23 -18.50 -10.70
CA LEU A 458 22.51 -19.64 -10.09
C LEU A 458 20.99 -19.53 -10.31
N CYS A 459 20.45 -18.32 -10.19
CA CYS A 459 19.03 -18.05 -10.46
C CYS A 459 18.68 -18.29 -11.94
N ASP A 460 19.57 -17.93 -12.87
CA ASP A 460 19.38 -18.19 -14.30
C ASP A 460 19.43 -19.69 -14.63
N GLU A 461 20.32 -20.46 -14.00
CA GLU A 461 20.34 -21.92 -14.10
C GLU A 461 19.05 -22.54 -13.56
N GLN A 462 18.58 -22.07 -12.40
CA GLN A 462 17.35 -22.52 -11.78
C GLN A 462 16.12 -22.21 -12.64
N LYS A 463 16.09 -21.04 -13.31
CA LYS A 463 15.06 -20.69 -14.29
C LYS A 463 15.01 -21.68 -15.45
N LYS A 464 16.17 -22.05 -16.01
CA LYS A 464 16.26 -23.07 -17.07
C LYS A 464 15.77 -24.44 -16.59
N ALA A 465 16.02 -24.79 -15.33
CA ALA A 465 15.50 -26.03 -14.72
C ALA A 465 13.97 -26.03 -14.65
N VAL A 466 13.35 -24.91 -14.25
CA VAL A 466 11.89 -24.72 -14.25
C VAL A 466 11.32 -24.84 -15.67
N GLU A 467 11.92 -24.18 -16.66
CA GLU A 467 11.50 -24.26 -18.06
C GLU A 467 11.56 -25.69 -18.59
N LYS A 468 12.63 -26.43 -18.26
CA LYS A 468 12.78 -27.85 -18.64
C LYS A 468 11.71 -28.73 -17.98
N ALA A 469 11.44 -28.55 -16.69
CA ALA A 469 10.42 -29.32 -15.98
C ALA A 469 9.01 -29.06 -16.54
N ASN A 470 8.69 -27.79 -16.86
CA ASN A 470 7.43 -27.40 -17.49
C ASN A 470 7.25 -28.04 -18.88
N SER A 471 8.32 -28.08 -19.69
CA SER A 471 8.30 -28.71 -21.01
C SER A 471 8.03 -30.23 -20.92
N GLN A 472 8.63 -30.90 -19.95
CA GLN A 472 8.38 -32.33 -19.68
C GLN A 472 6.94 -32.57 -19.23
N MET A 473 6.40 -31.76 -18.32
CA MET A 473 5.02 -31.84 -17.86
C MET A 473 4.04 -31.64 -19.02
N ALA A 474 4.22 -30.61 -19.84
CA ALA A 474 3.35 -30.33 -20.99
C ALA A 474 3.33 -31.49 -22.01
N THR A 475 4.46 -32.16 -22.20
CA THR A 475 4.55 -33.36 -23.06
C THR A 475 3.70 -34.51 -22.50
N LEU A 476 3.81 -34.78 -21.20
CA LEU A 476 3.02 -35.83 -20.52
C LEU A 476 1.52 -35.52 -20.51
N GLU A 477 1.13 -34.26 -20.30
CA GLU A 477 -0.28 -33.84 -20.37
C GLU A 477 -0.86 -34.09 -21.75
N LYS A 478 -0.10 -33.79 -22.81
CA LYS A 478 -0.51 -34.05 -24.19
C LYS A 478 -0.67 -35.55 -24.47
N GLU A 479 0.27 -36.38 -24.02
CA GLU A 479 0.17 -37.84 -24.13
C GLU A 479 -1.07 -38.39 -23.41
N LEU A 480 -1.30 -37.98 -22.16
CA LEU A 480 -2.43 -38.43 -21.36
C LEU A 480 -3.78 -38.01 -21.99
N ASN A 481 -3.88 -36.79 -22.49
CA ASN A 481 -5.07 -36.31 -23.19
C ASN A 481 -5.38 -37.15 -24.43
N ASN A 482 -4.37 -37.53 -25.22
CA ASN A 482 -4.56 -38.41 -26.37
C ASN A 482 -5.08 -39.79 -25.95
N ILE A 483 -4.58 -40.35 -24.84
CA ILE A 483 -5.05 -41.63 -24.29
C ILE A 483 -6.51 -41.52 -23.82
N ILE A 484 -6.87 -40.43 -23.15
CA ILE A 484 -8.26 -40.18 -22.70
C ILE A 484 -9.20 -40.12 -23.89
N ILE A 485 -8.88 -39.34 -24.92
CA ILE A 485 -9.68 -39.22 -26.14
C ILE A 485 -9.82 -40.59 -26.83
N GLY A 486 -8.73 -41.36 -26.92
CA GLY A 486 -8.75 -42.71 -27.47
C GLY A 486 -9.64 -43.67 -26.68
N THR A 487 -9.63 -43.55 -25.35
CA THR A 487 -10.43 -44.38 -24.44
C THR A 487 -11.93 -44.12 -24.63
N GLU A 488 -12.34 -42.85 -24.70
CA GLU A 488 -13.74 -42.47 -24.91
C GLU A 488 -14.24 -42.91 -26.29
N ARG A 489 -13.42 -42.78 -27.34
CA ARG A 489 -13.74 -43.30 -28.67
C ARG A 489 -13.92 -44.83 -28.67
N ALA A 490 -13.02 -45.56 -28.01
CA ALA A 490 -13.12 -47.02 -27.93
C ALA A 490 -14.38 -47.48 -27.18
N LYS A 491 -14.79 -46.77 -26.11
CA LYS A 491 -16.06 -47.04 -25.42
C LYS A 491 -17.27 -46.83 -26.34
N ALA A 492 -17.33 -45.69 -27.03
CA ALA A 492 -18.41 -45.38 -27.95
C ALA A 492 -18.53 -46.42 -29.09
N ASP A 493 -17.39 -46.86 -29.64
CA ASP A 493 -17.35 -47.93 -30.65
C ASP A 493 -17.91 -49.26 -30.09
N ILE A 494 -17.56 -49.62 -28.85
CA ILE A 494 -18.08 -50.84 -28.20
C ILE A 494 -19.59 -50.74 -28.00
N GLU A 495 -20.09 -49.63 -27.46
CA GLU A 495 -21.53 -49.41 -27.25
C GLU A 495 -22.32 -49.52 -28.57
N SER A 496 -21.78 -48.93 -29.64
CA SER A 496 -22.37 -49.04 -30.97
C SER A 496 -22.39 -50.47 -31.50
N LEU A 497 -21.28 -51.22 -31.35
CA LEU A 497 -21.19 -52.62 -31.80
C LEU A 497 -22.07 -53.55 -30.95
N GLU A 498 -22.20 -53.32 -29.63
CA GLU A 498 -23.10 -54.08 -28.76
C GLU A 498 -24.57 -53.84 -29.13
N ALA A 499 -24.94 -52.61 -29.49
CA ALA A 499 -26.26 -52.30 -30.02
C ALA A 499 -26.54 -53.01 -31.36
N GLU A 500 -25.57 -52.99 -32.28
CA GLU A 500 -25.65 -53.69 -33.57
C GLU A 500 -25.75 -55.21 -33.39
N GLN A 501 -24.96 -55.79 -32.49
CA GLN A 501 -25.00 -57.21 -32.15
C GLN A 501 -26.39 -57.59 -31.63
N LYS A 502 -26.94 -56.82 -30.67
CA LYS A 502 -28.26 -57.05 -30.10
C LYS A 502 -29.37 -57.01 -31.15
N ALA A 503 -29.33 -56.03 -32.05
CA ALA A 503 -30.29 -55.93 -33.15
C ALA A 503 -30.19 -57.15 -34.09
N THR A 504 -28.97 -57.56 -34.43
CA THR A 504 -28.71 -58.71 -35.32
C THR A 504 -29.15 -60.03 -34.69
N VAL A 505 -28.90 -60.23 -33.39
CA VAL A 505 -29.39 -61.41 -32.63
C VAL A 505 -30.91 -61.48 -32.65
N ASN A 506 -31.60 -60.36 -32.40
CA ASN A 506 -33.06 -60.30 -32.40
C ASN A 506 -33.63 -60.63 -33.79
N ASN A 507 -33.05 -60.06 -34.85
CA ASN A 507 -33.47 -60.33 -36.23
C ASN A 507 -33.27 -61.81 -36.60
N ARG A 508 -32.13 -62.39 -36.22
CA ARG A 508 -31.86 -63.82 -36.46
C ARG A 508 -32.82 -64.72 -35.69
N LYS A 509 -33.12 -64.39 -34.43
CA LYS A 509 -34.07 -65.15 -33.60
C LYS A 509 -35.47 -65.15 -34.22
N ALA A 510 -35.98 -63.98 -34.59
CA ALA A 510 -37.29 -63.85 -35.25
C ALA A 510 -37.35 -64.64 -36.58
N LEU A 511 -36.25 -64.64 -37.34
CA LEU A 511 -36.16 -65.39 -38.59
C LEU A 511 -36.13 -66.92 -38.36
N LEU A 512 -35.40 -67.38 -37.35
CA LEU A 512 -35.35 -68.82 -36.98
C LEU A 512 -36.70 -69.33 -36.47
N GLU A 513 -37.44 -68.52 -35.71
CA GLU A 513 -38.83 -68.85 -35.32
C GLU A 513 -39.72 -69.02 -36.55
N LYS A 514 -39.63 -68.09 -37.52
CA LYS A 514 -40.37 -68.17 -38.79
C LYS A 514 -39.99 -69.40 -39.62
N ILE A 515 -38.70 -69.77 -39.67
CA ILE A 515 -38.20 -70.97 -40.36
C ILE A 515 -38.78 -72.23 -39.69
N ASN A 516 -38.70 -72.35 -38.36
CA ASN A 516 -39.23 -73.49 -37.62
C ASN A 516 -40.74 -73.69 -37.86
N ASP A 517 -41.51 -72.61 -37.83
CA ASP A 517 -42.96 -72.65 -38.10
C ASP A 517 -43.23 -73.10 -39.54
N SER A 518 -42.48 -72.57 -40.51
CA SER A 518 -42.59 -72.90 -41.92
C SER A 518 -42.20 -74.36 -42.22
N GLU A 519 -41.14 -74.88 -41.56
CA GLU A 519 -40.73 -76.29 -41.65
C GLU A 519 -41.81 -77.23 -41.11
N LYS A 520 -42.46 -76.86 -40.00
CA LYS A 520 -43.56 -77.65 -39.41
C LYS A 520 -44.73 -77.73 -40.38
N ILE A 521 -45.12 -76.59 -40.97
CA ILE A 521 -46.17 -76.51 -41.99
C ILE A 521 -45.79 -77.32 -43.24
N LEU A 522 -44.53 -77.24 -43.68
CA LEU A 522 -44.03 -77.96 -44.85
C LEU A 522 -44.07 -79.47 -44.63
N LYS A 523 -43.61 -79.97 -43.47
CA LYS A 523 -43.68 -81.40 -43.11
C LYS A 523 -45.11 -81.92 -43.10
N GLU A 524 -46.04 -81.13 -42.57
CA GLU A 524 -47.46 -81.47 -42.54
C GLU A 524 -48.04 -81.50 -43.96
N LYS A 525 -47.79 -80.48 -44.79
CA LYS A 525 -48.20 -80.42 -46.20
C LYS A 525 -47.62 -81.55 -47.03
N GLN A 526 -46.35 -81.93 -46.82
CA GLN A 526 -45.71 -83.01 -47.56
C GLN A 526 -46.28 -84.37 -47.18
N LYS A 527 -46.43 -84.64 -45.87
CA LYS A 527 -47.11 -85.86 -45.37
C LYS A 527 -48.51 -85.98 -45.98
N ASN A 528 -49.21 -84.87 -46.01
CA ASN A 528 -50.53 -84.72 -46.60
C ASN A 528 -50.50 -85.07 -48.11
N ILE A 529 -49.61 -84.46 -48.89
CA ILE A 529 -49.45 -84.75 -50.33
C ILE A 529 -49.15 -86.24 -50.55
N ASP A 530 -48.27 -86.84 -49.76
CA ASP A 530 -47.93 -88.27 -49.85
C ASP A 530 -49.14 -89.17 -49.55
N GLU A 531 -49.95 -88.83 -48.55
CA GLU A 531 -51.21 -89.51 -48.23
C GLU A 531 -52.23 -89.39 -49.36
N CYS A 532 -52.36 -88.21 -49.96
CA CYS A 532 -53.26 -87.98 -51.08
C CYS A 532 -52.78 -88.72 -52.35
N ASN A 533 -51.47 -88.74 -52.62
CA ASN A 533 -50.88 -89.52 -53.71
C ASN A 533 -51.12 -91.03 -53.52
N ARG A 534 -50.98 -91.55 -52.30
CA ARG A 534 -51.35 -92.94 -51.96
C ARG A 534 -52.84 -93.21 -52.19
N ALA A 535 -53.71 -92.27 -51.82
CA ALA A 535 -55.16 -92.40 -52.03
C ALA A 535 -55.53 -92.35 -53.52
N ILE A 536 -54.91 -91.47 -54.31
CA ILE A 536 -55.07 -91.38 -55.76
C ILE A 536 -54.55 -92.64 -56.45
N ALA A 537 -53.38 -93.15 -56.07
CA ALA A 537 -52.83 -94.41 -56.60
C ALA A 537 -53.78 -95.58 -56.33
N LYS A 538 -54.30 -95.69 -55.11
CA LYS A 538 -55.29 -96.71 -54.73
C LYS A 538 -56.61 -96.55 -55.49
N TYR A 539 -57.11 -95.33 -55.67
CA TYR A 539 -58.31 -95.03 -56.46
C TYR A 539 -58.13 -95.45 -57.93
N ASN A 540 -56.96 -95.16 -58.52
CA ASN A 540 -56.62 -95.53 -59.89
C ASN A 540 -56.40 -97.05 -60.06
N GLU A 541 -55.84 -97.73 -59.06
CA GLU A 541 -55.70 -99.19 -59.03
C GLU A 541 -57.06 -99.90 -58.92
N GLU A 542 -57.94 -99.42 -58.05
CA GLU A 542 -59.32 -99.90 -57.95
C GLU A 542 -60.07 -99.67 -59.28
N LEU A 543 -59.89 -98.52 -59.95
CA LEU A 543 -60.42 -98.24 -61.30
C LEU A 543 -59.93 -99.23 -62.39
N LYS A 544 -58.70 -99.76 -62.28
CA LYS A 544 -58.14 -100.72 -63.26
C LYS A 544 -58.62 -102.16 -63.04
N ASN A 545 -58.97 -102.53 -61.82
CA ASN A 545 -59.46 -103.88 -61.47
C ASN A 545 -60.96 -104.11 -61.81
N ALA A 546 -61.51 -103.37 -62.77
CA ALA A 546 -62.94 -103.19 -63.01
C ALA A 546 -63.61 -104.26 -63.91
N ASP A 547 -63.33 -105.54 -63.70
CA ASP A 547 -64.01 -106.64 -64.43
C ASP A 547 -65.18 -107.28 -63.67
N LYS A 548 -65.48 -106.84 -62.44
CA LYS A 548 -66.67 -107.29 -61.68
C LYS A 548 -67.36 -106.11 -60.98
N LYS A 549 -68.37 -105.54 -61.63
CA LYS A 549 -69.22 -104.46 -61.08
C LYS A 549 -70.20 -105.00 -60.02
N ASP A 550 -69.70 -105.20 -58.80
CA ASP A 550 -70.47 -105.51 -57.58
C ASP A 550 -70.69 -104.21 -56.75
N GLU A 551 -71.77 -104.13 -55.97
CA GLU A 551 -72.02 -103.06 -54.97
C GLU A 551 -70.81 -102.80 -54.04
N SER A 552 -70.03 -103.84 -53.68
CA SER A 552 -68.81 -103.69 -52.87
C SER A 552 -67.72 -102.85 -53.56
N PHE A 553 -67.70 -102.76 -54.89
CA PHE A 553 -66.72 -101.99 -55.66
C PHE A 553 -67.02 -100.49 -55.58
N PHE A 554 -68.28 -100.10 -55.79
CA PHE A 554 -68.70 -98.70 -55.74
C PHE A 554 -68.48 -98.06 -54.37
N GLU A 555 -68.63 -98.83 -53.29
CA GLU A 555 -68.46 -98.32 -51.93
C GLU A 555 -66.98 -98.11 -51.54
N LYS A 556 -66.06 -98.93 -52.06
CA LYS A 556 -64.60 -98.72 -51.88
C LYS A 556 -64.12 -97.51 -52.68
N LEU A 557 -64.61 -97.39 -53.92
CA LEU A 557 -64.31 -96.27 -54.80
C LEU A 557 -64.80 -94.93 -54.21
N LYS A 558 -66.01 -94.94 -53.63
CA LYS A 558 -66.60 -93.79 -52.93
C LYS A 558 -65.77 -93.37 -51.72
N LYS A 559 -65.36 -94.32 -50.86
CA LYS A 559 -64.48 -94.04 -49.70
C LYS A 559 -63.11 -93.50 -50.09
N ALA A 560 -62.53 -93.98 -51.20
CA ALA A 560 -61.26 -93.45 -51.71
C ALA A 560 -61.41 -92.02 -52.25
N LYS A 561 -62.52 -91.72 -52.96
CA LYS A 561 -62.86 -90.38 -53.46
C LYS A 561 -63.15 -89.40 -52.33
N GLU A 562 -63.91 -89.81 -51.31
CA GLU A 562 -64.20 -88.99 -50.12
C GLU A 562 -62.91 -88.56 -49.40
N LYS A 563 -61.92 -89.45 -49.27
CA LYS A 563 -60.61 -89.10 -48.69
C LYS A 563 -59.83 -88.06 -49.51
N VAL A 564 -59.90 -88.12 -50.83
CA VAL A 564 -59.25 -87.11 -51.71
C VAL A 564 -59.99 -85.77 -51.65
N ILE A 565 -61.31 -85.78 -51.50
CA ILE A 565 -62.14 -84.57 -51.36
C ILE A 565 -61.89 -83.88 -50.02
N ASP A 566 -61.88 -84.66 -48.92
CA ASP A 566 -61.59 -84.18 -47.57
C ASP A 566 -60.18 -83.56 -47.50
N PHE A 567 -59.21 -84.21 -48.14
CA PHE A 567 -57.85 -83.71 -48.28
C PHE A 567 -57.72 -82.35 -48.98
N LEU A 568 -58.44 -82.17 -50.09
CA LEU A 568 -58.39 -80.93 -50.89
C LEU A 568 -59.22 -79.79 -50.28
N GLY A 569 -59.76 -79.98 -49.06
CA GLY A 569 -60.57 -78.99 -48.35
C GLY A 569 -61.82 -78.59 -49.13
N LEU A 570 -62.44 -79.55 -49.80
CA LEU A 570 -63.61 -79.33 -50.64
C LEU A 570 -64.88 -79.31 -49.78
N SER A 571 -65.60 -78.20 -49.83
CA SER A 571 -66.71 -77.87 -48.93
C SER A 571 -68.01 -78.66 -49.13
N ASP A 572 -68.09 -79.52 -50.15
CA ASP A 572 -69.28 -80.34 -50.40
C ASP A 572 -68.90 -81.75 -50.88
N PRO A 573 -68.89 -82.77 -50.00
CA PRO A 573 -68.55 -84.15 -50.35
C PRO A 573 -69.55 -84.82 -51.30
N ASN A 574 -70.74 -84.24 -51.50
CA ASN A 574 -71.76 -84.75 -52.43
C ASN A 574 -71.68 -84.09 -53.81
N LYS A 575 -70.86 -83.05 -53.98
CA LYS A 575 -70.62 -82.44 -55.30
C LYS A 575 -69.77 -83.35 -56.17
N ASN A 576 -70.22 -83.58 -57.40
CA ASN A 576 -69.51 -84.45 -58.34
C ASN A 576 -68.34 -83.70 -59.01
N TYR A 577 -67.25 -83.52 -58.27
CA TYR A 577 -66.04 -82.86 -58.79
C TYR A 577 -65.47 -83.64 -59.98
N THR A 578 -65.13 -82.92 -61.04
CA THR A 578 -64.49 -83.54 -62.21
C THR A 578 -63.03 -83.89 -61.90
N PRO A 579 -62.45 -84.90 -62.58
CA PRO A 579 -61.02 -85.21 -62.43
C PRO A 579 -60.11 -84.00 -62.64
N ASP A 580 -60.48 -83.09 -63.56
CA ASP A 580 -59.72 -81.86 -63.84
C ASP A 580 -59.82 -80.82 -62.71
N GLU A 581 -60.96 -80.71 -62.04
CA GLU A 581 -61.13 -79.83 -60.86
C GLU A 581 -60.29 -80.32 -59.67
N LEU A 582 -60.26 -81.63 -59.42
CA LEU A 582 -59.44 -82.23 -58.36
C LEU A 582 -57.95 -82.08 -58.66
N LYS A 583 -57.55 -82.32 -59.93
CA LYS A 583 -56.17 -82.16 -60.40
C LYS A 583 -55.69 -80.71 -60.31
N ASN A 584 -56.53 -79.73 -60.67
CA ASN A 584 -56.18 -78.32 -60.57
C ASN A 584 -55.98 -77.85 -59.12
N LYS A 585 -56.79 -78.34 -58.18
CA LYS A 585 -56.60 -78.05 -56.76
C LYS A 585 -55.38 -78.75 -56.17
N PHE A 586 -55.13 -79.99 -56.55
CA PHE A 586 -53.92 -80.70 -56.15
C PHE A 586 -52.65 -79.99 -56.67
N ASN A 587 -52.63 -79.62 -57.95
CA ASN A 587 -51.55 -78.82 -58.55
C ASN A 587 -51.39 -77.43 -57.89
N LYS A 588 -52.45 -76.89 -57.29
CA LYS A 588 -52.36 -75.65 -56.50
C LYS A 588 -51.67 -75.93 -55.16
N VAL A 589 -52.05 -76.99 -54.46
CA VAL A 589 -51.40 -77.40 -53.20
C VAL A 589 -49.92 -77.74 -53.42
N GLU A 590 -49.57 -78.42 -54.51
CA GLU A 590 -48.17 -78.68 -54.88
C GLU A 590 -47.41 -77.38 -55.18
N ARG A 591 -47.99 -76.45 -55.95
CA ARG A 591 -47.37 -75.13 -56.21
C ARG A 591 -47.17 -74.32 -54.94
N ASP A 592 -48.18 -74.25 -54.07
CA ASP A 592 -48.10 -73.53 -52.80
C ASP A 592 -47.03 -74.17 -51.87
N THR A 593 -46.88 -75.50 -51.92
CA THR A 593 -45.85 -76.24 -51.15
C THR A 593 -44.45 -75.99 -51.71
N PHE A 594 -44.29 -75.98 -53.03
CA PHE A 594 -43.03 -75.63 -53.70
C PHE A 594 -42.63 -74.17 -53.43
N GLN A 595 -43.59 -73.24 -53.46
CA GLN A 595 -43.35 -71.84 -53.15
C GLN A 595 -42.94 -71.63 -51.68
N LEU A 596 -43.54 -72.39 -50.75
CA LEU A 596 -43.14 -72.41 -49.35
C LEU A 596 -41.71 -72.94 -49.18
N GLN A 597 -41.34 -73.99 -49.92
CA GLN A 597 -39.99 -74.56 -49.90
C GLN A 597 -38.94 -73.58 -50.43
N SER A 598 -39.22 -72.88 -51.54
CA SER A 598 -38.35 -71.82 -52.07
C SER A 598 -38.19 -70.65 -51.10
N THR A 599 -39.27 -70.24 -50.43
CA THR A 599 -39.22 -69.18 -49.41
C THR A 599 -38.40 -69.61 -48.18
N LEU A 600 -38.47 -70.89 -47.81
CA LEU A 600 -37.69 -71.46 -46.72
C LEU A 600 -36.19 -71.49 -47.04
N GLU A 601 -35.81 -71.82 -48.28
CA GLU A 601 -34.41 -71.76 -48.74
C GLU A 601 -33.86 -70.33 -48.68
N GLU A 602 -34.62 -69.32 -49.13
CA GLU A 602 -34.23 -67.91 -49.02
C GLU A 602 -34.08 -67.44 -47.57
N ASP A 603 -35.00 -67.82 -46.69
CA ASP A 603 -34.96 -67.43 -45.28
C ASP A 603 -33.81 -68.14 -44.55
N ASN A 604 -33.48 -69.38 -44.91
CA ASN A 604 -32.27 -70.08 -44.44
C ASN A 604 -30.98 -69.36 -44.88
N GLU A 605 -30.89 -68.93 -46.14
CA GLU A 605 -29.75 -68.15 -46.63
C GLU A 605 -29.60 -66.80 -45.89
N LYS A 606 -30.71 -66.11 -45.62
CA LYS A 606 -30.72 -64.88 -44.81
C LYS A 606 -30.27 -65.16 -43.37
N ALA A 607 -30.69 -66.27 -42.76
CA ALA A 607 -30.26 -66.66 -41.42
C ALA A 607 -28.75 -66.97 -41.36
N GLU A 608 -28.20 -67.58 -42.41
CA GLU A 608 -26.76 -67.81 -42.54
C GLU A 608 -25.99 -66.50 -42.70
N LYS A 609 -26.47 -65.56 -43.52
CA LYS A 609 -25.89 -64.21 -43.65
C LYS A 609 -25.85 -63.47 -42.31
N LEU A 610 -26.94 -63.50 -41.54
CA LEU A 610 -26.99 -62.92 -40.19
C LEU A 610 -26.02 -63.61 -39.22
N SER A 611 -25.84 -64.93 -39.34
CA SER A 611 -24.86 -65.69 -38.55
C SER A 611 -23.42 -65.27 -38.85
N ASN A 612 -23.09 -65.03 -40.12
CA ASN A 612 -21.78 -64.54 -40.53
C ASN A 612 -21.56 -63.08 -40.09
N GLN A 613 -22.58 -62.22 -40.17
CA GLN A 613 -22.53 -60.86 -39.64
C GLN A 613 -22.26 -60.84 -38.13
N LEU A 614 -22.91 -61.71 -37.35
CA LEU A 614 -22.66 -61.83 -35.90
C LEU A 614 -21.19 -62.18 -35.60
N LYS A 615 -20.60 -63.14 -36.32
CA LYS A 615 -19.17 -63.47 -36.17
C LYS A 615 -18.26 -62.28 -36.45
N THR A 616 -18.57 -61.49 -37.49
CA THR A 616 -17.81 -60.27 -37.80
C THR A 616 -17.93 -59.22 -36.69
N ILE A 617 -19.14 -59.02 -36.15
CA ILE A 617 -19.37 -58.08 -35.05
C ILE A 617 -18.61 -58.53 -33.80
N GLU A 618 -18.65 -59.83 -33.45
CA GLU A 618 -17.92 -60.39 -32.30
C GLU A 618 -16.41 -60.19 -32.40
N LEU A 619 -15.83 -60.38 -33.59
CA LEU A 619 -14.40 -60.13 -33.82
C LEU A 619 -14.05 -58.66 -33.58
N LYS A 620 -14.79 -57.72 -34.19
CA LYS A 620 -14.59 -56.28 -33.99
C LYS A 620 -14.75 -55.87 -32.52
N LEU A 621 -15.71 -56.47 -31.82
CA LEU A 621 -16.02 -56.19 -30.42
C LEU A 621 -14.88 -56.66 -29.51
N ASN A 622 -14.29 -57.83 -29.77
CA ASN A 622 -13.08 -58.28 -29.09
C ASN A 622 -11.87 -57.39 -29.35
N GLU A 623 -11.63 -56.98 -30.60
CA GLU A 623 -10.56 -56.05 -30.94
C GLU A 623 -10.68 -54.73 -30.18
N LYS A 624 -11.88 -54.13 -30.15
CA LYS A 624 -12.14 -52.87 -29.45
C LYS A 624 -12.04 -53.02 -27.93
N LYS A 625 -12.52 -54.12 -27.35
CA LYS A 625 -12.37 -54.42 -25.91
C LYS A 625 -10.91 -54.58 -25.51
N ASN A 626 -10.09 -55.24 -26.35
CA ASN A 626 -8.65 -55.34 -26.14
C ASN A 626 -7.96 -53.98 -26.21
N LEU A 627 -8.29 -53.15 -27.22
CA LEU A 627 -7.77 -51.79 -27.33
C LEU A 627 -8.12 -50.95 -26.09
N LEU A 628 -9.36 -51.05 -25.61
CA LEU A 628 -9.81 -50.34 -24.40
C LEU A 628 -9.01 -50.78 -23.16
N ALA A 629 -8.71 -52.08 -23.02
CA ALA A 629 -7.89 -52.57 -21.92
C ALA A 629 -6.45 -52.03 -21.97
N ILE A 630 -5.85 -51.98 -23.17
CA ILE A 630 -4.51 -51.39 -23.38
C ILE A 630 -4.49 -49.91 -23.00
N LEU A 631 -5.46 -49.13 -23.50
CA LEU A 631 -5.54 -47.69 -23.21
C LEU A 631 -5.78 -47.40 -21.72
N LYS A 632 -6.63 -48.19 -21.05
CA LYS A 632 -6.83 -48.07 -19.59
C LYS A 632 -5.54 -48.34 -18.81
N LYS A 633 -4.75 -49.33 -19.23
CA LYS A 633 -3.45 -49.63 -18.62
C LYS A 633 -2.46 -48.49 -18.84
N GLN A 634 -2.33 -48.00 -20.09
CA GLN A 634 -1.46 -46.87 -20.42
C GLN A 634 -1.84 -45.61 -19.62
N LYS A 635 -3.14 -45.36 -19.42
CA LYS A 635 -3.63 -44.26 -18.57
C LYS A 635 -3.16 -44.44 -17.11
N SER A 636 -3.36 -45.63 -16.53
CA SER A 636 -2.95 -45.93 -15.16
C SER A 636 -1.43 -45.82 -14.94
N ASP A 637 -0.62 -46.12 -15.96
CA ASP A 637 0.84 -46.01 -15.88
C ASP A 637 1.31 -44.55 -16.00
N LYS A 638 0.62 -43.73 -16.80
CA LYS A 638 0.98 -42.34 -17.11
C LYS A 638 0.51 -41.31 -16.08
N GLU A 639 -0.60 -41.56 -15.38
CA GLU A 639 -1.11 -40.64 -14.35
C GLU A 639 -0.08 -40.39 -13.21
N PRO A 640 0.59 -41.41 -12.64
CA PRO A 640 1.65 -41.20 -11.66
C PRO A 640 2.89 -40.49 -12.21
N GLU A 641 3.22 -40.67 -13.49
CA GLU A 641 4.34 -39.96 -14.13
C GLU A 641 4.05 -38.46 -14.22
N LEU A 642 2.82 -38.08 -14.59
CA LEU A 642 2.38 -36.69 -14.65
C LEU A 642 2.40 -36.05 -13.25
N GLU A 643 1.96 -36.76 -12.22
CA GLU A 643 1.97 -36.22 -10.85
C GLU A 643 3.40 -35.98 -10.35
N LYS A 644 4.33 -36.90 -10.62
CA LYS A 644 5.77 -36.68 -10.35
C LYS A 644 6.33 -35.49 -11.10
N ALA A 645 5.91 -35.27 -12.35
CA ALA A 645 6.34 -34.11 -13.14
C ALA A 645 5.81 -32.79 -12.55
N LYS A 646 4.55 -32.75 -12.11
CA LYS A 646 3.97 -31.59 -11.40
C LYS A 646 4.70 -31.28 -10.09
N ASP A 647 5.00 -32.30 -9.30
CA ASP A 647 5.79 -32.15 -8.08
C ASP A 647 7.19 -31.61 -8.36
N SER A 648 7.82 -32.07 -9.44
CA SER A 648 9.13 -31.55 -9.89
C SER A 648 9.03 -30.07 -10.25
N VAL A 649 8.05 -29.67 -11.06
CA VAL A 649 7.80 -28.25 -11.39
C VAL A 649 7.61 -27.41 -10.14
N ARG A 650 6.81 -27.90 -9.17
CA ARG A 650 6.54 -27.19 -7.92
C ARG A 650 7.82 -26.97 -7.11
N LYS A 651 8.66 -27.99 -6.97
CA LYS A 651 9.94 -27.91 -6.24
C LYS A 651 10.92 -26.95 -6.90
N GLU A 652 11.09 -27.04 -8.21
CA GLU A 652 12.03 -26.18 -8.94
C GLU A 652 11.55 -24.72 -8.97
N THR A 653 10.23 -24.49 -9.05
CA THR A 653 9.63 -23.15 -8.97
C THR A 653 9.81 -22.54 -7.59
N GLN A 654 9.66 -23.33 -6.53
CA GLN A 654 9.89 -22.87 -5.16
C GLN A 654 11.35 -22.40 -4.98
N LYS A 655 12.32 -23.21 -5.40
CA LYS A 655 13.75 -22.84 -5.34
C LYS A 655 14.04 -21.56 -6.13
N TYR A 656 13.46 -21.42 -7.32
CA TYR A 656 13.61 -20.22 -8.15
C TYR A 656 13.10 -18.97 -7.40
N ASN A 657 11.90 -19.05 -6.81
CA ASN A 657 11.31 -17.92 -6.09
C ASN A 657 12.14 -17.55 -4.84
N GLU A 658 12.67 -18.52 -4.11
CA GLU A 658 13.56 -18.29 -2.97
C GLU A 658 14.83 -17.53 -3.41
N GLN A 659 15.49 -18.00 -4.47
CA GLN A 659 16.68 -17.33 -5.02
C GLN A 659 16.38 -15.92 -5.57
N GLN A 660 15.25 -15.74 -6.26
CA GLN A 660 14.84 -14.44 -6.78
C GLN A 660 14.55 -13.43 -5.67
N ASN A 661 13.94 -13.88 -4.56
CA ASN A 661 13.68 -13.03 -3.40
C ASN A 661 14.98 -12.58 -2.74
N GLU A 662 15.96 -13.48 -2.60
CA GLU A 662 17.29 -13.11 -2.09
C GLU A 662 17.97 -12.08 -2.99
N ILE A 663 17.95 -12.27 -4.32
CA ILE A 663 18.48 -11.30 -5.28
C ILE A 663 17.83 -9.93 -5.09
N ASN A 664 16.50 -9.87 -5.04
CA ASN A 664 15.76 -8.62 -4.84
C ASN A 664 16.13 -7.93 -3.53
N GLN A 665 16.42 -8.69 -2.46
CA GLN A 665 16.87 -8.15 -1.19
C GLN A 665 18.25 -7.51 -1.31
N TYR A 666 19.21 -8.17 -1.96
CA TYR A 666 20.56 -7.63 -2.17
C TYR A 666 20.54 -6.40 -3.09
N GLU A 667 19.73 -6.38 -4.14
CA GLU A 667 19.59 -5.20 -5.02
C GLU A 667 19.08 -3.96 -4.26
N ARG A 668 18.15 -4.14 -3.32
CA ARG A 668 17.70 -3.06 -2.44
C ARG A 668 18.81 -2.57 -1.52
N LYS A 669 19.58 -3.47 -0.91
CA LYS A 669 20.71 -3.12 -0.04
C LYS A 669 21.78 -2.33 -0.79
N VAL A 670 22.17 -2.78 -1.99
CA VAL A 670 23.14 -2.06 -2.85
C VAL A 670 22.63 -0.67 -3.20
N LYS A 671 21.33 -0.52 -3.46
CA LYS A 671 20.75 0.80 -3.75
C LYS A 671 20.83 1.73 -2.53
N LEU A 672 20.40 1.26 -1.36
CA LEU A 672 20.45 2.05 -0.12
C LEU A 672 21.89 2.50 0.19
N ALA A 673 22.85 1.57 0.13
CA ALA A 673 24.25 1.90 0.35
C ALA A 673 24.78 2.97 -0.63
N LYS A 674 24.31 2.99 -1.89
CA LYS A 674 24.67 4.07 -2.84
C LYS A 674 24.09 5.42 -2.44
N ASP A 675 22.82 5.44 -2.05
CA ASP A 675 22.14 6.65 -1.61
C ASP A 675 22.80 7.21 -0.33
N ASP A 676 23.21 6.34 0.60
CA ASP A 676 23.92 6.68 1.84
C ASP A 676 25.33 7.23 1.55
N ILE A 677 26.11 6.56 0.69
CA ILE A 677 27.43 7.05 0.23
C ILE A 677 27.32 8.46 -0.38
N GLU A 678 26.32 8.70 -1.24
CA GLU A 678 26.09 10.02 -1.84
C GLU A 678 25.71 11.09 -0.81
N SER A 679 25.05 10.70 0.29
CA SER A 679 24.76 11.60 1.41
C SER A 679 26.02 11.91 2.19
N ILE A 680 26.75 10.89 2.65
CA ILE A 680 27.96 11.04 3.46
C ILE A 680 29.02 11.86 2.70
N GLN A 681 29.19 11.65 1.39
CA GLN A 681 30.11 12.45 0.58
C GLN A 681 29.73 13.93 0.50
N ARG A 682 28.44 14.26 0.53
CA ARG A 682 27.98 15.66 0.59
C ARG A 682 28.30 16.28 1.95
N ASP A 683 28.11 15.52 3.03
CA ASP A 683 28.37 15.98 4.40
C ASP A 683 29.87 16.17 4.64
N ILE A 684 30.72 15.24 4.19
CA ILE A 684 32.18 15.39 4.22
C ILE A 684 32.62 16.68 3.50
N LYS A 685 32.02 17.00 2.35
CA LYS A 685 32.35 18.23 1.62
C LYS A 685 31.96 19.48 2.40
N LEU A 686 30.83 19.45 3.09
CA LEU A 686 30.38 20.55 3.95
C LEU A 686 31.32 20.72 5.15
N CYS A 687 31.63 19.63 5.86
CA CYS A 687 32.53 19.63 7.01
C CYS A 687 33.95 20.08 6.62
N ASN A 688 34.49 19.67 5.48
CA ASN A 688 35.77 20.19 4.98
C ASN A 688 35.73 21.71 4.73
N THR A 689 34.63 22.21 4.18
CA THR A 689 34.43 23.66 3.97
C THR A 689 34.39 24.41 5.31
N GLN A 690 33.70 23.85 6.32
CA GLN A 690 33.66 24.40 7.68
C GLN A 690 35.03 24.34 8.36
N LYS A 691 35.75 23.22 8.23
CA LYS A 691 37.11 23.03 8.75
C LYS A 691 38.06 24.07 8.18
N GLU A 692 38.05 24.30 6.87
CA GLU A 692 38.87 25.33 6.22
C GLU A 692 38.53 26.73 6.71
N GLN A 693 37.24 27.04 6.89
CA GLN A 693 36.78 28.31 7.44
C GLN A 693 37.28 28.51 8.86
N TYR A 694 37.09 27.54 9.75
CA TYR A 694 37.55 27.60 11.14
C TYR A 694 39.08 27.66 11.24
N THR A 695 39.80 26.87 10.45
CA THR A 695 41.28 26.88 10.42
C THR A 695 41.82 28.22 9.96
N ARG A 696 41.30 28.75 8.83
CA ARG A 696 41.70 30.08 8.32
C ARG A 696 41.43 31.16 9.33
N TRP A 697 40.29 31.08 9.99
CA TRP A 697 39.84 32.08 10.91
C TRP A 697 40.63 32.05 12.24
N ILE A 698 40.96 30.87 12.80
CA ILE A 698 41.89 30.72 13.93
C ILE A 698 43.28 31.28 13.57
N SER A 699 43.75 31.03 12.35
CA SER A 699 45.06 31.52 11.89
C SER A 699 45.15 33.05 11.77
N THR A 700 44.01 33.73 11.60
CA THR A 700 43.94 35.21 11.53
C THR A 700 43.79 35.88 12.91
N GLN A 701 43.69 35.10 14.00
CA GLN A 701 43.59 35.59 15.38
C GLN A 701 44.92 35.54 16.16
N ASN A 702 45.92 34.82 15.65
CA ASN A 702 47.33 34.91 16.10
C ASN A 702 48.09 35.90 15.24
#